data_AF-K3X0C5-F1
#
_entry.id   AF-K3X0C5-F1
#
_cell.length_a   1.000
_cell.length_b   1.000
_cell.length_c   1.000
_cell.angle_alpha   90.00
_cell.angle_beta   90.00
_cell.angle_gamma   90.00
#
_symmetry.space_group_name_H-M   'P 1'
#
loop_
_entity.id
_entity.type
_entity.pdbx_description
1 polymer ?
#
loop_
_entity_poly.entity_id
_entity_poly.type
_entity_poly.pdbx_seq_one_letter_code
_entity_poly.pdbx_strand_id
1 'polypeptide(L)'
;MKCHVLRASSLALIAIAAFSRSRLTHVYAANFETKSGIRSWVDPETPDDRQTYTSSRGDSWELVMSDEFNTPNRSFRPGDDHMWTSIEKPDGVNAALEVYSHNMTSTACDDDGTCYFYIKAIDEVTTVRVWNDYQNPPGYKNVDFVRAMVQSWNKFCFQGGMAEVRVQLPGAVSNESGNPDVKNGKNARVSSLQYYPVWPGIWMMGNLGRAIFSASTARIWPFSYNECNDDVFLSSNQRISACDANPGSGMNPYQGRGAPEIDIIEGSGHEISTSMQIGPGMPSDFRIIYPTEDASAGCIYTNSCTTPGANTPDVPTAFYKAKRGHKTWYQGMRYAANNFCTPDAKLKQDYKTVKANMDKGITENSCTLATCPSSRDANADVGPIDGSTTQYWSINTNGTCFPYMNGYTGAYLCSPGNPSTLCEKTDVPQSDKIKVFEYRMDALSSNWPIHMAAYLDYLVYQLEWVIGNQGYIRWMLEGHPVFEIPASAITNPPQDAKKSNPVKIMIEEPMYMIFNAALSSTWGTKPPNPGQPCRGDGKNEETNRICDSFPMYLKVDYIRIYQDTSVNSTMAVGCDPKTHPTKQWIADNIEAYQDADNKVVDVTGKAFCRTDDDCTVEQNKTRVVTGSCVNRRCKCKGASWTGPRCTSAMSANDGGSSSSVRSSYGPPWFAALATAAVTIAVTFLSVYLNLQGEKKQEALRKQKAVMAGKPPSGAPAPSRDSSISEIVLKNSNENYSTNFV
;
A
#
# COMPACT_ATOMS: atom_id res chain seq x y z
N MET A 1 44.72 74.86 -11.82
CA MET A 1 45.78 74.97 -12.84
C MET A 1 46.40 73.57 -13.04
N LYS A 2 47.01 73.30 -14.21
CA LYS A 2 47.40 71.98 -14.77
C LYS A 2 48.04 70.92 -13.82
N CYS A 3 47.68 69.64 -14.06
CA CYS A 3 48.53 68.40 -14.08
C CYS A 3 49.25 67.94 -12.78
N HIS A 4 49.59 66.64 -12.55
CA HIS A 4 49.22 65.34 -13.16
C HIS A 4 49.62 64.18 -12.18
N VAL A 5 48.84 63.07 -12.13
CA VAL A 5 49.27 61.62 -12.08
C VAL A 5 50.33 61.20 -11.03
N LEU A 6 50.13 60.19 -10.15
CA LEU A 6 49.92 58.74 -10.43
C LEU A 6 49.28 57.99 -9.22
N ARG A 7 49.13 56.66 -9.33
CA ARG A 7 48.40 55.75 -8.41
C ARG A 7 49.25 55.19 -7.27
N ALA A 8 48.60 54.85 -6.15
CA ALA A 8 48.67 53.53 -5.51
C ALA A 8 47.44 53.31 -4.62
N SER A 9 46.93 52.07 -4.51
CA SER A 9 45.71 51.75 -3.76
C SER A 9 45.93 50.57 -2.79
N SER A 10 45.52 50.73 -1.53
CA SER A 10 45.24 49.65 -0.58
C SER A 10 44.21 50.16 0.43
N LEU A 11 43.00 49.63 0.39
CA LEU A 11 41.89 50.03 1.25
C LEU A 11 41.41 48.80 2.03
N ALA A 12 41.44 48.87 3.36
CA ALA A 12 41.03 47.77 4.21
C ALA A 12 39.50 47.73 4.32
N LEU A 13 38.90 46.57 4.05
CA LEU A 13 37.55 46.22 4.49
C LEU A 13 37.59 44.86 5.17
N ILE A 14 37.34 44.86 6.49
CA ILE A 14 36.95 43.66 7.22
C ILE A 14 35.44 43.53 7.06
N ALA A 15 34.99 42.61 6.20
CA ALA A 15 33.57 42.38 5.99
C ALA A 15 32.94 41.71 7.22
N ILE A 16 31.81 42.25 7.67
CA ILE A 16 31.02 41.67 8.76
C ILE A 16 30.42 40.35 8.28
N ALA A 17 30.57 39.28 9.07
CA ALA A 17 29.98 37.98 8.80
C ALA A 17 28.45 38.03 9.00
N ALA A 18 27.72 38.42 7.95
CA ALA A 18 26.27 38.36 7.93
C ALA A 18 25.82 36.89 7.93
N PHE A 19 25.27 36.44 9.06
CA PHE A 19 24.54 35.16 9.14
C PHE A 19 23.23 35.26 8.34
N SER A 20 23.33 35.07 7.03
CA SER A 20 22.16 34.74 6.23
C SER A 20 21.60 33.41 6.72
N ARG A 21 20.44 33.42 7.38
CA ARG A 21 19.60 32.24 7.54
C ARG A 21 19.10 31.83 6.16
N SER A 22 19.93 31.12 5.41
CA SER A 22 19.50 30.34 4.26
C SER A 22 18.42 29.39 4.74
N ARG A 23 17.17 29.60 4.30
CA ARG A 23 16.14 28.58 4.43
C ARG A 23 16.69 27.33 3.76
N LEU A 24 16.69 26.20 4.47
CA LEU A 24 16.98 24.90 3.88
C LEU A 24 15.85 24.61 2.88
N THR A 25 16.07 24.96 1.62
CA THR A 25 15.25 24.50 0.51
C THR A 25 15.42 23.00 0.43
N HIS A 26 14.38 22.24 0.78
CA HIS A 26 14.39 20.79 0.63
C HIS A 26 14.69 20.44 -0.84
N VAL A 27 15.88 19.92 -1.08
CA VAL A 27 16.25 19.35 -2.37
C VAL A 27 15.62 17.96 -2.40
N TYR A 28 14.39 17.89 -2.89
CA TYR A 28 13.73 16.62 -3.22
C TYR A 28 14.64 15.79 -4.14
N ALA A 29 14.61 14.47 -3.96
CA ALA A 29 15.24 13.54 -4.88
C ALA A 29 14.69 13.78 -6.30
N ALA A 30 15.55 14.24 -7.21
CA ALA A 30 15.15 14.51 -8.58
C ALA A 30 15.08 13.19 -9.35
N ASN A 31 13.89 12.85 -9.85
CA ASN A 31 13.69 11.76 -10.81
C ASN A 31 13.94 12.29 -12.22
N PHE A 32 14.66 11.53 -13.02
CA PHE A 32 14.95 11.82 -14.42
C PHE A 32 14.43 10.69 -15.31
N GLU A 33 14.17 11.02 -16.58
CA GLU A 33 13.81 10.03 -17.60
C GLU A 33 15.04 9.19 -18.00
N THR A 34 14.80 7.95 -18.44
CA THR A 34 15.84 7.05 -18.95
C THR A 34 16.27 7.46 -20.34
N LYS A 35 17.48 7.08 -20.76
CA LYS A 35 17.98 7.36 -22.12
C LYS A 35 17.23 6.57 -23.21
N SER A 36 16.56 5.46 -22.86
CA SER A 36 15.69 4.71 -23.77
C SER A 36 14.20 5.12 -23.74
N GLY A 37 13.80 6.03 -22.85
CA GLY A 37 12.41 6.47 -22.68
C GLY A 37 11.52 5.53 -21.85
N ILE A 38 12.00 4.34 -21.46
CA ILE A 38 11.25 3.43 -20.60
C ILE A 38 11.04 4.02 -19.19
N ARG A 39 9.80 3.96 -18.69
CA ARG A 39 9.42 4.46 -17.36
C ARG A 39 10.05 3.63 -16.24
N SER A 40 10.23 4.27 -15.07
CA SER A 40 10.99 3.72 -13.93
C SER A 40 10.52 2.34 -13.44
N TRP A 41 9.22 2.03 -13.57
CA TRP A 41 8.59 0.83 -13.01
C TRP A 41 7.97 -0.08 -14.07
N VAL A 42 8.18 0.21 -15.37
CA VAL A 42 7.71 -0.62 -16.48
C VAL A 42 8.74 -1.71 -16.76
N ASP A 43 8.30 -2.95 -16.83
CA ASP A 43 9.06 -4.10 -17.34
C ASP A 43 9.30 -3.89 -18.85
N PRO A 44 10.56 -3.95 -19.36
CA PRO A 44 10.81 -3.81 -20.79
C PRO A 44 10.14 -4.90 -21.63
N GLU A 45 9.85 -6.07 -21.04
CA GLU A 45 9.20 -7.17 -21.76
C GLU A 45 7.67 -7.07 -21.79
N THR A 46 7.05 -6.02 -21.21
CA THR A 46 5.64 -5.72 -21.46
C THR A 46 5.40 -5.44 -22.95
N PRO A 47 4.39 -6.07 -23.60
CA PRO A 47 4.16 -5.90 -25.03
C PRO A 47 3.88 -4.45 -25.47
N ASP A 48 4.25 -4.12 -26.71
CA ASP A 48 4.09 -2.78 -27.28
C ASP A 48 2.61 -2.35 -27.43
N ASP A 49 1.68 -3.31 -27.56
CA ASP A 49 0.24 -3.08 -27.62
C ASP A 49 -0.43 -2.92 -26.23
N ARG A 50 0.35 -3.05 -25.14
CA ARG A 50 -0.08 -2.89 -23.74
C ARG A 50 0.49 -1.63 -23.07
N GLN A 51 0.99 -0.67 -23.85
CA GLN A 51 1.55 0.59 -23.35
C GLN A 51 0.48 1.66 -23.03
N THR A 52 -0.77 1.47 -23.48
CA THR A 52 -1.89 2.40 -23.27
C THR A 52 -3.18 1.66 -22.94
N TYR A 53 -4.03 2.28 -22.13
CA TYR A 53 -5.37 1.82 -21.78
C TYR A 53 -6.42 2.89 -22.10
N THR A 54 -7.68 2.48 -22.31
CA THR A 54 -8.82 3.39 -22.46
C THR A 54 -9.81 3.13 -21.32
N SER A 55 -10.09 4.15 -20.51
CA SER A 55 -10.96 4.03 -19.33
C SER A 55 -12.42 3.74 -19.69
N SER A 56 -13.20 3.29 -18.72
CA SER A 56 -14.67 3.16 -18.80
C SER A 56 -15.41 4.49 -19.01
N ARG A 57 -14.69 5.61 -19.11
CA ARG A 57 -15.19 6.95 -19.44
C ARG A 57 -14.62 7.49 -20.77
N GLY A 58 -13.70 6.77 -21.42
CA GLY A 58 -13.12 7.10 -22.72
C GLY A 58 -11.77 7.83 -22.65
N ASP A 59 -11.18 8.01 -21.47
CA ASP A 59 -9.89 8.66 -21.29
C ASP A 59 -8.73 7.73 -21.69
N SER A 60 -7.68 8.27 -22.29
CA SER A 60 -6.46 7.51 -22.64
C SER A 60 -5.44 7.61 -21.51
N TRP A 61 -5.08 6.48 -20.91
CA TRP A 61 -4.10 6.36 -19.82
C TRP A 61 -2.85 5.61 -20.31
N GLU A 62 -1.68 6.00 -19.83
CA GLU A 62 -0.39 5.37 -20.18
C GLU A 62 0.03 4.36 -19.12
N LEU A 63 0.72 3.30 -19.54
CA LEU A 63 1.35 2.33 -18.65
C LEU A 63 2.44 3.02 -17.81
N VAL A 64 2.33 2.95 -16.48
CA VAL A 64 3.29 3.56 -15.54
C VAL A 64 4.09 2.54 -14.73
N MET A 65 3.57 1.32 -14.57
CA MET A 65 4.23 0.19 -13.92
C MET A 65 3.77 -1.12 -14.55
N SER A 66 4.67 -2.10 -14.61
CA SER A 66 4.35 -3.47 -14.96
C SER A 66 5.34 -4.47 -14.37
N ASP A 67 4.89 -5.70 -14.19
CA ASP A 67 5.73 -6.88 -13.95
C ASP A 67 5.12 -8.05 -14.73
N GLU A 68 5.86 -8.58 -15.70
CA GLU A 68 5.41 -9.71 -16.54
C GLU A 68 5.86 -11.06 -15.98
N PHE A 69 6.49 -11.08 -14.79
CA PHE A 69 6.98 -12.23 -14.02
C PHE A 69 7.85 -13.28 -14.74
N ASN A 70 8.18 -13.06 -16.01
CA ASN A 70 8.82 -13.95 -16.99
C ASN A 70 10.24 -14.46 -16.68
N THR A 71 10.81 -14.05 -15.55
CA THR A 71 12.13 -14.47 -15.08
C THR A 71 11.95 -15.42 -13.89
N PRO A 72 12.15 -16.74 -14.05
CA PRO A 72 11.90 -17.72 -12.99
C PRO A 72 12.94 -17.63 -11.85
N ASN A 73 12.60 -18.22 -10.70
CA ASN A 73 13.40 -18.28 -9.48
C ASN A 73 13.76 -16.92 -8.86
N ARG A 74 12.88 -15.91 -8.93
CA ARG A 74 13.07 -14.63 -8.22
C ARG A 74 12.99 -14.84 -6.71
N SER A 75 13.93 -14.21 -5.99
CA SER A 75 13.82 -13.96 -4.55
C SER A 75 13.12 -12.64 -4.31
N PHE A 76 12.19 -12.62 -3.38
CA PHE A 76 11.46 -11.42 -2.95
C PHE A 76 11.87 -10.93 -1.55
N ARG A 77 12.92 -11.49 -0.96
CA ARG A 77 13.44 -11.09 0.36
C ARG A 77 13.77 -9.58 0.41
N PRO A 78 13.77 -8.94 1.60
CA PRO A 78 14.12 -7.53 1.78
C PRO A 78 15.39 -7.11 1.02
N GLY A 79 15.19 -6.26 0.02
CA GLY A 79 16.25 -5.75 -0.86
C GLY A 79 16.60 -6.61 -2.08
N ASP A 80 16.07 -7.85 -2.23
CA ASP A 80 16.41 -8.73 -3.35
C ASP A 80 15.77 -8.30 -4.69
N ASP A 81 14.47 -7.97 -4.68
CA ASP A 81 13.77 -7.44 -5.85
C ASP A 81 13.54 -5.91 -5.75
N HIS A 82 13.54 -5.24 -6.91
CA HIS A 82 13.37 -3.79 -7.03
C HIS A 82 11.99 -3.25 -6.62
N MET A 83 10.93 -4.05 -6.76
CA MET A 83 9.55 -3.58 -6.62
C MET A 83 8.82 -4.30 -5.49
N TRP A 84 9.05 -5.60 -5.36
CA TRP A 84 8.35 -6.46 -4.41
C TRP A 84 9.17 -6.76 -3.15
N THR A 85 8.49 -7.06 -2.06
CA THR A 85 9.09 -7.49 -0.79
C THR A 85 8.18 -8.53 -0.12
N SER A 86 8.64 -9.77 0.01
CA SER A 86 7.97 -10.78 0.83
C SER A 86 8.20 -10.53 2.32
N ILE A 87 7.29 -11.02 3.15
CA ILE A 87 7.23 -10.74 4.59
C ILE A 87 7.45 -12.03 5.39
N GLU A 88 8.17 -11.93 6.52
CA GLU A 88 8.48 -13.01 7.47
C GLU A 88 7.93 -12.62 8.85
N LYS A 89 6.64 -12.89 9.11
CA LYS A 89 5.91 -12.40 10.30
C LYS A 89 4.62 -13.20 10.52
N PRO A 90 4.19 -13.49 11.78
CA PRO A 90 2.81 -13.93 12.03
C PRO A 90 1.81 -12.93 11.46
N ASP A 91 0.71 -13.44 10.89
CA ASP A 91 -0.45 -12.58 10.73
C ASP A 91 -1.01 -12.25 12.12
N GLY A 92 -1.24 -10.96 12.33
CA GLY A 92 -1.62 -10.37 13.61
C GLY A 92 -3.10 -10.04 13.72
N VAL A 93 -3.92 -10.31 12.70
CA VAL A 93 -5.31 -9.81 12.65
C VAL A 93 -6.32 -10.87 12.19
N ASN A 94 -7.60 -10.54 12.24
CA ASN A 94 -8.70 -11.25 11.54
C ASN A 94 -8.86 -12.76 11.88
N ALA A 95 -8.32 -13.21 13.01
CA ALA A 95 -8.24 -14.61 13.44
C ALA A 95 -7.50 -15.55 12.44
N ALA A 96 -6.56 -14.99 11.68
CA ALA A 96 -5.62 -15.73 10.84
C ALA A 96 -4.80 -16.76 11.65
N LEU A 97 -4.35 -17.84 10.99
CA LEU A 97 -3.66 -18.98 11.62
C LEU A 97 -2.19 -19.11 11.19
N GLU A 98 -1.74 -18.25 10.28
CA GLU A 98 -0.48 -18.36 9.56
C GLU A 98 0.64 -17.42 10.03
N VAL A 99 1.85 -17.84 9.69
CA VAL A 99 3.05 -17.02 9.61
C VAL A 99 3.39 -16.84 8.14
N TYR A 100 3.43 -15.60 7.67
CA TYR A 100 4.02 -15.30 6.37
C TYR A 100 5.52 -15.54 6.43
N SER A 101 6.08 -16.16 5.39
CA SER A 101 7.50 -16.47 5.26
C SER A 101 8.00 -16.17 3.87
N HIS A 102 9.24 -15.70 3.75
CA HIS A 102 9.86 -15.38 2.47
C HIS A 102 9.96 -16.58 1.52
N ASN A 103 9.95 -17.81 2.05
CA ASN A 103 10.19 -19.04 1.28
C ASN A 103 8.94 -19.58 0.55
N MET A 104 7.76 -19.00 0.78
CA MET A 104 6.50 -19.45 0.14
C MET A 104 6.16 -18.69 -1.17
N THR A 105 7.08 -17.85 -1.66
CA THR A 105 6.95 -17.11 -2.93
C THR A 105 8.16 -17.29 -3.84
N SER A 106 7.93 -17.45 -5.14
CA SER A 106 8.93 -17.20 -6.18
C SER A 106 8.23 -16.95 -7.53
N THR A 107 8.99 -17.03 -8.62
CA THR A 107 8.48 -17.13 -9.99
C THR A 107 8.83 -18.49 -10.59
N ALA A 108 7.93 -19.04 -11.40
CA ALA A 108 8.12 -20.28 -12.14
C ALA A 108 7.56 -20.12 -13.56
N CYS A 109 7.69 -21.16 -14.38
CA CYS A 109 6.97 -21.25 -15.66
C CYS A 109 6.41 -22.67 -15.82
N ASP A 110 5.21 -22.77 -16.39
CA ASP A 110 4.59 -24.05 -16.77
C ASP A 110 5.21 -24.57 -18.10
N ASP A 111 4.97 -25.85 -18.43
CA ASP A 111 5.53 -26.51 -19.63
C ASP A 111 5.08 -25.89 -20.97
N ASP A 112 4.02 -25.07 -20.97
CA ASP A 112 3.54 -24.32 -22.15
C ASP A 112 4.30 -23.00 -22.39
N GLY A 113 5.18 -22.61 -21.47
CA GLY A 113 5.94 -21.36 -21.51
C GLY A 113 5.31 -20.19 -20.76
N THR A 114 4.11 -20.34 -20.17
CA THR A 114 3.50 -19.34 -19.30
C THR A 114 4.32 -19.19 -18.03
N CYS A 115 4.85 -18.00 -17.77
CA CYS A 115 5.65 -17.70 -16.58
C CYS A 115 4.85 -16.83 -15.60
N TYR A 116 4.98 -17.10 -14.30
CA TYR A 116 4.12 -16.54 -13.28
C TYR A 116 4.83 -16.35 -11.94
N PHE A 117 4.43 -15.33 -11.19
CA PHE A 117 4.62 -15.25 -9.75
C PHE A 117 3.67 -16.22 -9.05
N TYR A 118 4.10 -16.83 -7.95
CA TYR A 118 3.22 -17.64 -7.12
C TYR A 118 3.33 -17.36 -5.63
N ILE A 119 2.20 -17.60 -4.94
CA ILE A 119 2.15 -17.82 -3.50
C ILE A 119 1.73 -19.27 -3.25
N LYS A 120 2.57 -20.01 -2.53
CA LYS A 120 2.39 -21.43 -2.22
C LYS A 120 1.65 -21.61 -0.89
N ALA A 121 0.57 -22.37 -0.90
CA ALA A 121 -0.08 -22.90 0.29
C ALA A 121 0.29 -24.38 0.50
N ILE A 122 0.53 -24.78 1.75
CA ILE A 122 0.86 -26.15 2.17
C ILE A 122 -0.07 -26.63 3.29
N ASP A 123 -0.39 -27.92 3.35
CA ASP A 123 -1.21 -28.54 4.40
C ASP A 123 -0.41 -28.92 5.67
N GLU A 124 0.92 -28.78 5.62
CA GLU A 124 1.82 -29.03 6.74
C GLU A 124 1.58 -28.04 7.90
N VAL A 125 1.31 -28.60 9.08
CA VAL A 125 1.19 -27.86 10.34
C VAL A 125 2.59 -27.46 10.81
N THR A 126 2.87 -26.16 10.80
CA THR A 126 4.16 -25.59 11.20
C THR A 126 3.96 -24.71 12.43
N THR A 127 4.14 -25.30 13.61
CA THR A 127 3.96 -24.62 14.90
C THR A 127 5.09 -23.62 15.17
N VAL A 128 4.80 -22.33 14.95
CA VAL A 128 5.66 -21.20 15.34
C VAL A 128 5.16 -20.60 16.65
N ARG A 129 6.09 -20.28 17.57
CA ARG A 129 5.77 -19.71 18.87
C ARG A 129 5.95 -18.19 18.86
N VAL A 130 4.87 -17.44 19.02
CA VAL A 130 4.81 -15.98 18.84
C VAL A 130 4.31 -15.28 20.09
N TRP A 131 4.82 -14.09 20.37
CA TRP A 131 4.35 -13.26 21.48
C TRP A 131 2.98 -12.63 21.14
N ASN A 132 2.15 -12.44 22.16
CA ASN A 132 0.83 -11.85 22.05
C ASN A 132 0.59 -10.91 23.24
N ASP A 133 0.51 -9.61 22.96
CA ASP A 133 0.27 -8.55 23.96
C ASP A 133 -1.21 -8.48 24.42
N TYR A 134 -2.12 -9.17 23.72
CA TYR A 134 -3.58 -9.04 23.87
C TYR A 134 -4.23 -10.21 24.63
N GLN A 135 -3.48 -11.26 24.94
CA GLN A 135 -3.89 -12.26 25.94
C GLN A 135 -3.61 -11.76 27.36
N ASN A 136 -4.34 -12.26 28.36
CA ASN A 136 -4.11 -11.94 29.76
C ASN A 136 -3.62 -13.20 30.53
N PRO A 137 -2.37 -13.23 31.05
CA PRO A 137 -1.31 -12.23 30.88
C PRO A 137 -0.69 -12.28 29.47
N PRO A 138 -0.08 -11.16 29.01
CA PRO A 138 0.76 -11.14 27.80
C PRO A 138 1.80 -12.25 27.80
N GLY A 139 1.96 -12.92 26.66
CA GLY A 139 2.69 -14.19 26.63
C GLY A 139 2.80 -14.82 25.26
N TYR A 140 3.46 -15.96 25.21
CA TYR A 140 3.67 -16.71 23.97
C TYR A 140 2.51 -17.68 23.67
N LYS A 141 1.92 -17.57 22.49
CA LYS A 141 1.00 -18.54 21.88
C LYS A 141 1.67 -19.30 20.73
N ASN A 142 1.04 -20.38 20.28
CA ASN A 142 1.41 -21.06 19.04
C ASN A 142 0.51 -20.58 17.89
N VAL A 143 1.05 -20.58 16.68
CA VAL A 143 0.35 -20.42 15.39
C VAL A 143 0.91 -21.47 14.43
N ASP A 144 0.08 -22.03 13.55
CA ASP A 144 0.26 -23.44 13.11
C ASP A 144 0.36 -23.64 11.59
N PHE A 145 0.43 -22.58 10.77
CA PHE A 145 0.63 -22.70 9.32
C PHE A 145 1.67 -21.69 8.82
N VAL A 146 2.35 -21.99 7.70
CA VAL A 146 3.24 -21.03 7.02
C VAL A 146 2.75 -20.71 5.61
N ARG A 147 2.74 -19.43 5.25
CA ARG A 147 2.21 -18.85 4.01
C ARG A 147 3.14 -17.76 3.48
N ALA A 148 2.69 -16.90 2.57
CA ALA A 148 3.40 -15.69 2.19
C ALA A 148 2.46 -14.49 1.95
N MET A 149 3.00 -13.31 2.26
CA MET A 149 2.51 -12.01 1.83
C MET A 149 3.66 -11.30 1.11
N VAL A 150 3.35 -10.59 0.02
CA VAL A 150 4.28 -9.78 -0.76
C VAL A 150 3.71 -8.39 -0.94
N GLN A 151 4.51 -7.36 -0.67
CA GLN A 151 4.12 -5.95 -0.67
C GLN A 151 5.01 -5.15 -1.62
N SER A 152 4.46 -4.15 -2.33
CA SER A 152 5.24 -3.08 -2.97
C SER A 152 5.48 -1.86 -2.06
N TRP A 153 5.14 -1.98 -0.77
CA TRP A 153 5.11 -0.90 0.23
C TRP A 153 6.35 -0.01 0.19
N ASN A 154 6.11 1.30 0.11
CA ASN A 154 7.10 2.38 0.03
C ASN A 154 8.19 2.24 -1.06
N LYS A 155 8.10 1.24 -1.94
CA LYS A 155 8.91 1.09 -3.16
C LYS A 155 8.14 1.65 -4.36
N PHE A 156 7.01 1.01 -4.70
CA PHE A 156 6.06 1.47 -5.70
C PHE A 156 4.70 1.69 -5.05
N CYS A 157 4.15 2.88 -5.29
CA CYS A 157 2.79 3.26 -4.95
C CYS A 157 2.21 4.10 -6.09
N PHE A 158 0.90 4.29 -6.11
CA PHE A 158 0.20 5.13 -7.09
C PHE A 158 -1.06 5.74 -6.50
N GLN A 159 -1.50 6.87 -7.07
CA GLN A 159 -2.66 7.66 -6.63
C GLN A 159 -3.63 7.78 -7.82
N GLY A 160 -4.75 7.06 -7.80
CA GLY A 160 -5.66 6.90 -8.95
C GLY A 160 -5.05 6.12 -10.13
N GLY A 161 -5.87 5.60 -11.03
CA GLY A 161 -5.45 4.89 -12.25
C GLY A 161 -6.30 3.65 -12.56
N MET A 162 -5.75 2.75 -13.37
CA MET A 162 -6.26 1.39 -13.56
C MET A 162 -5.17 0.38 -13.18
N ALA A 163 -5.52 -0.65 -12.41
CA ALA A 163 -4.68 -1.82 -12.15
C ALA A 163 -5.29 -3.07 -12.80
N GLU A 164 -4.49 -3.77 -13.61
CA GLU A 164 -4.84 -5.01 -14.32
C GLU A 164 -3.95 -6.14 -13.82
N VAL A 165 -4.54 -7.26 -13.40
CA VAL A 165 -3.82 -8.42 -12.86
C VAL A 165 -4.38 -9.70 -13.49
N ARG A 166 -3.52 -10.53 -14.10
CA ARG A 166 -3.95 -11.83 -14.67
C ARG A 166 -3.61 -12.97 -13.72
N VAL A 167 -4.64 -13.69 -13.24
CA VAL A 167 -4.58 -14.51 -12.02
C VAL A 167 -5.28 -15.86 -12.21
N GLN A 168 -4.66 -16.94 -11.72
CA GLN A 168 -5.30 -18.24 -11.48
C GLN A 168 -5.37 -18.51 -9.97
N LEU A 169 -6.54 -18.87 -9.46
CA LEU A 169 -6.80 -19.05 -8.03
C LEU A 169 -6.41 -20.47 -7.53
N PRO A 170 -6.02 -20.63 -6.26
CA PRO A 170 -5.63 -21.91 -5.67
C PRO A 170 -6.83 -22.84 -5.40
N GLY A 171 -6.82 -24.07 -5.92
CA GLY A 171 -7.85 -25.07 -5.62
C GLY A 171 -7.47 -26.51 -5.98
N ALA A 172 -8.17 -27.47 -5.38
CA ALA A 172 -8.08 -28.89 -5.70
C ALA A 172 -8.88 -29.20 -6.99
N VAL A 173 -8.22 -29.05 -8.15
CA VAL A 173 -8.85 -29.19 -9.48
C VAL A 173 -8.28 -30.31 -10.35
N SER A 174 -7.37 -31.14 -9.82
CA SER A 174 -6.86 -32.33 -10.51
C SER A 174 -7.95 -33.41 -10.67
N ASN A 175 -7.75 -34.38 -11.58
CA ASN A 175 -8.67 -35.51 -11.71
C ASN A 175 -8.69 -36.37 -10.44
N GLU A 176 -7.54 -36.48 -9.79
CA GLU A 176 -7.26 -37.27 -8.59
C GLU A 176 -7.94 -36.67 -7.36
N SER A 177 -8.09 -35.35 -7.31
CA SER A 177 -8.91 -34.68 -6.30
C SER A 177 -10.36 -35.21 -6.33
N GLY A 178 -10.86 -35.58 -7.50
CA GLY A 178 -12.24 -36.03 -7.73
C GLY A 178 -13.29 -34.91 -7.71
N ASN A 179 -12.86 -33.64 -7.63
CA ASN A 179 -13.71 -32.44 -7.59
C ASN A 179 -14.86 -32.52 -8.62
N PRO A 180 -16.13 -32.44 -8.17
CA PRO A 180 -17.27 -32.59 -9.07
C PRO A 180 -17.52 -31.34 -9.92
N ASP A 181 -17.12 -30.15 -9.48
CA ASP A 181 -17.39 -28.90 -10.22
C ASP A 181 -16.62 -28.85 -11.55
N VAL A 182 -15.39 -29.39 -11.59
CA VAL A 182 -14.53 -29.46 -12.78
C VAL A 182 -15.24 -30.11 -13.96
N LYS A 183 -16.07 -31.13 -13.69
CA LYS A 183 -16.83 -31.90 -14.70
C LYS A 183 -17.95 -31.10 -15.35
N ASN A 184 -18.36 -29.99 -14.75
CA ASN A 184 -19.41 -29.11 -15.26
C ASN A 184 -18.87 -28.08 -16.30
N GLY A 185 -17.54 -28.00 -16.46
CA GLY A 185 -16.87 -27.14 -17.43
C GLY A 185 -16.65 -25.70 -16.96
N LYS A 186 -15.76 -24.97 -17.64
CA LYS A 186 -15.20 -23.69 -17.15
C LYS A 186 -16.22 -22.58 -16.87
N ASN A 187 -17.37 -22.58 -17.56
CA ASN A 187 -18.45 -21.61 -17.36
C ASN A 187 -19.47 -22.01 -16.27
N ALA A 188 -19.35 -23.22 -15.69
CA ALA A 188 -20.19 -23.60 -14.56
C ALA A 188 -19.87 -22.78 -13.32
N ARG A 189 -20.89 -22.54 -12.49
CA ARG A 189 -20.72 -21.94 -11.17
C ARG A 189 -19.93 -22.89 -10.28
N VAL A 190 -18.98 -22.35 -9.52
CA VAL A 190 -18.29 -23.12 -8.47
C VAL A 190 -19.30 -23.41 -7.35
N SER A 191 -19.23 -24.59 -6.73
CA SER A 191 -20.24 -25.00 -5.72
C SER A 191 -19.69 -25.86 -4.58
N SER A 192 -18.62 -26.61 -4.80
CA SER A 192 -18.12 -27.62 -3.88
C SER A 192 -17.01 -27.05 -2.98
N LEU A 193 -17.42 -26.18 -2.05
CA LEU A 193 -16.52 -25.33 -1.23
C LEU A 193 -15.29 -26.03 -0.64
N GLN A 194 -15.40 -27.30 -0.23
CA GLN A 194 -14.29 -28.04 0.39
C GLN A 194 -13.08 -28.22 -0.54
N TYR A 195 -13.24 -28.11 -1.86
CA TYR A 195 -12.15 -28.22 -2.84
C TYR A 195 -11.36 -26.91 -3.02
N TYR A 196 -11.78 -25.80 -2.39
CA TYR A 196 -11.14 -24.48 -2.52
C TYR A 196 -10.76 -23.91 -1.14
N PRO A 197 -9.86 -24.59 -0.39
CA PRO A 197 -9.63 -24.29 1.02
C PRO A 197 -8.82 -23.02 1.30
N VAL A 198 -8.24 -22.38 0.27
CA VAL A 198 -7.29 -21.26 0.41
C VAL A 198 -7.96 -19.93 0.12
N TRP A 199 -7.63 -18.91 0.92
CA TRP A 199 -8.15 -17.55 0.81
C TRP A 199 -7.10 -16.64 0.13
N PRO A 200 -7.10 -16.48 -1.20
CA PRO A 200 -6.21 -15.53 -1.87
C PRO A 200 -6.61 -14.08 -1.55
N GLY A 201 -5.62 -13.19 -1.51
CA GLY A 201 -5.80 -11.75 -1.40
C GLY A 201 -4.95 -11.02 -2.45
N ILE A 202 -5.58 -10.13 -3.22
CA ILE A 202 -4.96 -9.17 -4.12
C ILE A 202 -5.62 -7.82 -3.85
N TRP A 203 -4.90 -6.95 -3.18
CA TRP A 203 -5.45 -5.75 -2.56
C TRP A 203 -4.43 -4.63 -2.47
N MET A 204 -4.88 -3.47 -2.00
CA MET A 204 -4.08 -2.26 -1.89
C MET A 204 -4.37 -1.55 -0.58
N MET A 205 -3.35 -0.89 -0.01
CA MET A 205 -3.49 -0.08 1.20
C MET A 205 -2.79 1.27 1.00
N GLY A 206 -3.28 2.34 1.62
CA GLY A 206 -2.60 3.65 1.64
C GLY A 206 -1.24 3.58 2.35
N ASN A 207 -0.18 4.14 1.74
CA ASN A 207 1.23 3.93 2.13
C ASN A 207 1.59 4.39 3.56
N LEU A 208 0.75 5.23 4.20
CA LEU A 208 0.92 5.63 5.61
C LEU A 208 0.72 4.48 6.60
N GLY A 209 0.08 3.38 6.20
CA GLY A 209 0.07 2.12 6.92
C GLY A 209 0.87 1.06 6.15
N ARG A 210 1.59 0.19 6.87
CA ARG A 210 2.13 -1.05 6.31
C ARG A 210 1.31 -2.21 6.86
N ALA A 211 0.75 -3.02 5.96
CA ALA A 211 -0.07 -4.18 6.31
C ALA A 211 0.70 -5.10 7.26
N ILE A 212 -0.01 -5.63 8.27
CA ILE A 212 0.48 -6.38 9.44
C ILE A 212 1.54 -5.71 10.33
N PHE A 213 1.82 -4.41 10.15
CA PHE A 213 2.58 -3.59 11.10
C PHE A 213 1.63 -2.69 11.88
N SER A 214 0.93 -3.27 12.86
CA SER A 214 -0.18 -2.63 13.59
C SER A 214 0.18 -1.33 14.32
N ALA A 215 1.47 -1.07 14.58
CA ALA A 215 1.95 0.21 15.11
C ALA A 215 1.88 1.37 14.08
N SER A 216 1.97 1.06 12.78
CA SER A 216 1.73 2.00 11.69
C SER A 216 0.25 2.20 11.37
N THR A 217 -0.58 1.14 11.51
CA THR A 217 -1.99 1.18 11.10
C THR A 217 -2.91 1.77 12.17
N ALA A 218 -2.57 1.67 13.46
CA ALA A 218 -3.39 2.15 14.57
C ALA A 218 -3.74 3.65 14.44
N ARG A 219 -5.03 3.96 14.27
CA ARG A 219 -5.59 5.31 14.02
C ARG A 219 -5.14 5.95 12.70
N ILE A 220 -4.63 5.18 11.76
CA ILE A 220 -4.35 5.60 10.37
C ILE A 220 -5.25 4.80 9.41
N TRP A 221 -5.32 3.48 9.59
CA TRP A 221 -6.26 2.63 8.88
C TRP A 221 -7.66 2.66 9.54
N PRO A 222 -8.76 2.65 8.75
CA PRO A 222 -8.86 2.80 7.30
C PRO A 222 -9.27 4.23 6.88
N PHE A 223 -8.72 5.30 7.47
CA PHE A 223 -9.29 6.64 7.34
C PHE A 223 -9.29 7.21 5.90
N SER A 224 -10.44 7.74 5.48
CA SER A 224 -10.64 8.52 4.25
C SER A 224 -11.44 9.80 4.58
N TYR A 225 -10.99 10.53 5.60
CA TYR A 225 -11.74 11.61 6.25
C TYR A 225 -10.88 12.87 6.40
N ASN A 226 -11.45 14.02 6.04
CA ASN A 226 -10.75 15.30 5.90
C ASN A 226 -11.61 16.50 6.36
N GLU A 227 -12.34 16.35 7.47
CA GLU A 227 -13.06 17.45 8.13
C GLU A 227 -12.57 17.66 9.56
N CYS A 228 -12.52 18.91 10.03
CA CYS A 228 -12.35 19.23 11.44
C CYS A 228 -13.72 19.50 12.07
N ASN A 229 -14.33 18.47 12.66
CA ASN A 229 -15.70 18.52 13.18
C ASN A 229 -15.89 17.53 14.34
N ASP A 230 -15.42 17.89 15.53
CA ASP A 230 -15.50 17.04 16.73
C ASP A 230 -16.94 16.71 17.18
N ASP A 231 -17.94 17.51 16.77
CA ASP A 231 -19.38 17.24 17.03
C ASP A 231 -19.90 16.03 16.22
N VAL A 232 -19.23 15.66 15.12
CA VAL A 232 -19.58 14.53 14.23
C VAL A 232 -18.59 13.38 14.34
N PHE A 233 -17.29 13.68 14.44
CA PHE A 233 -16.26 12.69 14.68
C PHE A 233 -15.07 13.30 15.43
N LEU A 234 -14.76 12.75 16.60
CA LEU A 234 -13.64 13.18 17.44
C LEU A 234 -12.30 13.01 16.71
N SER A 235 -11.73 14.13 16.26
CA SER A 235 -10.42 14.28 15.64
C SER A 235 -9.32 13.49 16.35
N SER A 236 -9.42 13.40 17.68
CA SER A 236 -8.50 12.71 18.57
C SER A 236 -8.33 11.20 18.27
N ASN A 237 -9.26 10.59 17.53
CA ASN A 237 -9.24 9.20 17.05
C ASN A 237 -8.50 9.01 15.72
N GLN A 238 -8.30 10.06 14.92
CA GLN A 238 -7.53 10.02 13.67
C GLN A 238 -6.12 10.56 13.96
N ARG A 239 -5.07 9.78 13.65
CA ARG A 239 -3.69 10.13 14.02
C ARG A 239 -3.13 11.35 13.27
N ILE A 240 -3.66 11.63 12.08
CA ILE A 240 -3.36 12.81 11.26
C ILE A 240 -4.71 13.41 10.86
N SER A 241 -5.16 14.44 11.58
CA SER A 241 -6.52 14.99 11.45
C SER A 241 -6.53 16.39 10.85
N ALA A 242 -7.58 16.73 10.11
CA ALA A 242 -7.80 18.05 9.51
C ALA A 242 -7.91 19.19 10.54
N CYS A 243 -8.03 18.89 11.84
CA CYS A 243 -7.94 19.90 12.89
C CYS A 243 -6.51 20.40 13.17
N ASP A 244 -5.46 19.69 12.71
CA ASP A 244 -4.08 20.09 12.99
C ASP A 244 -3.55 21.11 11.97
N ALA A 245 -3.22 22.30 12.47
CA ALA A 245 -2.61 23.38 11.70
C ALA A 245 -1.10 23.16 11.43
N ASN A 246 -0.42 22.31 12.21
CA ASN A 246 1.02 22.08 12.15
C ASN A 246 1.39 20.60 12.43
N PRO A 247 0.87 19.61 11.66
CA PRO A 247 1.06 18.18 11.92
C PRO A 247 2.51 17.66 11.85
N GLY A 248 3.48 18.51 11.48
CA GLY A 248 4.89 18.16 11.40
C GLY A 248 5.20 17.15 10.30
N SER A 249 6.38 16.51 10.38
CA SER A 249 6.77 15.33 9.59
C SER A 249 6.45 15.39 8.08
N GLY A 250 6.57 16.58 7.47
CA GLY A 250 6.28 16.82 6.04
C GLY A 250 4.79 16.81 5.64
N MET A 251 3.86 16.73 6.59
CA MET A 251 2.41 16.74 6.35
C MET A 251 1.87 18.13 6.01
N ASN A 252 0.80 18.18 5.21
CA ASN A 252 0.09 19.42 4.88
C ASN A 252 -0.78 19.88 6.07
N PRO A 253 -0.77 21.19 6.42
CA PRO A 253 -1.71 21.76 7.38
C PRO A 253 -3.18 21.50 7.00
N TYR A 254 -4.01 21.24 8.02
CA TYR A 254 -5.45 21.04 7.90
C TYR A 254 -5.87 19.91 6.96
N GLN A 255 -5.02 18.90 6.74
CA GLN A 255 -5.34 17.72 5.95
C GLN A 255 -5.49 16.48 6.86
N GLY A 256 -6.70 15.93 6.93
CA GLY A 256 -6.96 14.62 7.47
C GLY A 256 -6.43 13.54 6.52
N ARG A 257 -5.73 12.55 7.07
CA ARG A 257 -5.02 11.50 6.31
C ARG A 257 -5.27 10.12 6.92
N GLY A 258 -4.91 9.08 6.18
CA GLY A 258 -5.09 7.70 6.63
C GLY A 258 -4.38 6.67 5.76
N ALA A 259 -4.80 5.42 5.92
CA ALA A 259 -4.44 4.30 5.07
C ALA A 259 -5.70 3.48 4.81
N PRO A 260 -6.60 3.93 3.92
CA PRO A 260 -7.76 3.14 3.51
C PRO A 260 -7.31 1.94 2.67
N GLU A 261 -8.25 1.05 2.34
CA GLU A 261 -7.97 -0.27 1.75
C GLU A 261 -8.92 -0.52 0.57
N ILE A 262 -8.41 -1.16 -0.49
CA ILE A 262 -9.19 -1.55 -1.68
C ILE A 262 -8.81 -2.97 -2.09
N ASP A 263 -9.81 -3.85 -2.12
CA ASP A 263 -9.67 -5.28 -2.37
C ASP A 263 -10.10 -5.61 -3.80
N ILE A 264 -9.15 -5.98 -4.66
CA ILE A 264 -9.41 -6.37 -6.07
C ILE A 264 -9.89 -7.83 -6.13
N ILE A 265 -9.29 -8.69 -5.29
CA ILE A 265 -9.75 -10.03 -4.95
C ILE A 265 -9.52 -10.21 -3.47
N GLU A 266 -10.57 -10.41 -2.67
CA GLU A 266 -10.45 -10.95 -1.33
C GLU A 266 -11.23 -12.26 -1.22
N GLY A 267 -10.53 -13.32 -0.82
CA GLY A 267 -11.09 -14.65 -0.65
C GLY A 267 -11.38 -15.37 -1.96
N SER A 268 -11.56 -16.68 -1.84
CA SER A 268 -12.07 -17.50 -2.94
C SER A 268 -12.75 -18.74 -2.41
N GLY A 269 -13.79 -19.16 -3.10
CA GLY A 269 -14.48 -20.43 -2.89
C GLY A 269 -15.51 -20.61 -3.99
N HIS A 270 -16.76 -20.27 -3.68
CA HIS A 270 -17.81 -20.11 -4.69
C HIS A 270 -18.05 -18.64 -5.06
N GLU A 271 -17.39 -17.71 -4.35
CA GLU A 271 -17.49 -16.26 -4.50
C GLU A 271 -16.13 -15.60 -4.30
N ILE A 272 -16.02 -14.34 -4.71
CA ILE A 272 -14.95 -13.39 -4.36
C ILE A 272 -15.60 -12.20 -3.64
N SER A 273 -14.93 -11.66 -2.61
CA SER A 273 -15.22 -10.35 -2.01
C SER A 273 -14.45 -9.27 -2.78
N THR A 274 -15.11 -8.17 -3.10
CA THR A 274 -14.50 -6.93 -3.58
C THR A 274 -14.96 -5.78 -2.71
N SER A 275 -14.04 -4.93 -2.27
CA SER A 275 -14.25 -4.09 -1.09
C SER A 275 -13.49 -2.76 -1.18
N MET A 276 -14.09 -1.70 -0.63
CA MET A 276 -13.41 -0.46 -0.28
C MET A 276 -13.62 -0.20 1.21
N GLN A 277 -12.55 -0.26 2.00
CA GLN A 277 -12.61 -0.08 3.45
C GLN A 277 -12.20 1.34 3.86
N ILE A 278 -13.07 1.98 4.65
CA ILE A 278 -13.05 3.41 4.93
C ILE A 278 -13.42 3.75 6.38
N GLY A 279 -12.84 4.82 6.92
CA GLY A 279 -13.11 5.35 8.24
C GLY A 279 -13.30 6.87 8.23
N PRO A 280 -14.11 7.44 9.15
CA PRO A 280 -14.90 6.75 10.19
C PRO A 280 -16.23 6.21 9.65
N GLY A 281 -16.52 4.95 9.94
CA GLY A 281 -17.72 4.25 9.48
C GLY A 281 -19.02 4.84 10.03
N MET A 282 -20.14 4.61 9.33
CA MET A 282 -21.46 5.18 9.67
C MET A 282 -21.89 4.90 11.13
N PRO A 283 -22.46 5.89 11.84
CA PRO A 283 -23.12 5.70 13.13
C PRO A 283 -24.30 4.72 13.07
N SER A 284 -24.75 4.20 14.22
CA SER A 284 -25.78 3.15 14.29
C SER A 284 -27.13 3.56 13.69
N ASP A 285 -27.50 4.85 13.76
CA ASP A 285 -28.73 5.37 13.16
C ASP A 285 -28.72 5.40 11.63
N PHE A 286 -27.57 5.14 11.00
CA PHE A 286 -27.42 5.01 9.54
C PHE A 286 -27.10 3.57 9.10
N ARG A 287 -27.39 2.56 9.94
CA ARG A 287 -27.26 1.13 9.63
C ARG A 287 -28.58 0.37 9.77
N ILE A 288 -28.56 -0.93 9.44
CA ILE A 288 -29.69 -1.83 9.73
C ILE A 288 -30.18 -1.72 11.18
N ILE A 289 -31.47 -1.98 11.40
CA ILE A 289 -32.03 -2.03 12.75
C ILE A 289 -31.61 -3.36 13.39
N TYR A 290 -30.77 -3.29 14.43
CA TYR A 290 -30.18 -4.49 15.02
C TYR A 290 -31.27 -5.41 15.61
N PRO A 291 -31.25 -6.72 15.31
CA PRO A 291 -32.31 -7.66 15.69
C PRO A 291 -32.21 -8.08 17.16
N THR A 292 -32.54 -7.17 18.08
CA THR A 292 -32.51 -7.41 19.53
C THR A 292 -33.62 -8.36 20.02
N GLU A 293 -34.63 -8.64 19.18
CA GLU A 293 -35.80 -9.47 19.52
C GLU A 293 -35.77 -10.85 18.84
N ASP A 294 -34.84 -11.09 17.91
CA ASP A 294 -34.64 -12.41 17.29
C ASP A 294 -33.79 -13.34 18.17
N ALA A 295 -33.99 -14.65 18.02
CA ALA A 295 -33.29 -15.68 18.78
C ALA A 295 -31.75 -15.73 18.53
N SER A 296 -31.27 -15.11 17.44
CA SER A 296 -29.85 -14.89 17.17
C SER A 296 -29.67 -13.78 16.14
N ALA A 297 -28.79 -12.81 16.42
CA ALA A 297 -28.43 -11.77 15.44
C ALA A 297 -27.75 -12.32 14.17
N GLY A 298 -27.31 -13.59 14.17
CA GLY A 298 -26.85 -14.27 12.96
C GLY A 298 -27.92 -14.37 11.85
N CYS A 299 -29.19 -14.12 12.17
CA CYS A 299 -30.28 -14.06 11.19
C CYS A 299 -30.07 -13.03 10.06
N ILE A 300 -29.21 -12.02 10.27
CA ILE A 300 -28.90 -10.98 9.28
C ILE A 300 -28.26 -11.63 8.05
N TYR A 301 -27.25 -12.49 8.26
CA TYR A 301 -26.50 -13.15 7.18
C TYR A 301 -27.40 -14.08 6.35
N THR A 302 -28.38 -14.73 6.98
CA THR A 302 -29.39 -15.57 6.31
C THR A 302 -30.59 -14.77 5.77
N ASN A 303 -30.64 -13.45 5.96
CA ASN A 303 -31.78 -12.58 5.59
C ASN A 303 -33.13 -13.09 6.16
N SER A 304 -33.08 -13.69 7.35
CA SER A 304 -34.20 -14.41 7.97
C SER A 304 -34.58 -13.88 9.36
N CYS A 305 -34.19 -12.65 9.71
CA CYS A 305 -34.64 -11.98 10.92
C CYS A 305 -36.13 -11.66 10.85
N THR A 306 -36.82 -11.84 11.97
CA THR A 306 -38.22 -11.43 12.17
C THR A 306 -38.32 -9.95 12.54
N THR A 307 -37.29 -9.37 13.16
CA THR A 307 -37.20 -7.93 13.47
C THR A 307 -37.38 -7.10 12.19
N PRO A 308 -38.36 -6.17 12.13
CA PRO A 308 -38.52 -5.27 11.00
C PRO A 308 -37.26 -4.43 10.75
N GLY A 309 -36.75 -4.45 9.53
CA GLY A 309 -35.58 -3.67 9.13
C GLY A 309 -34.21 -4.30 9.40
N ALA A 310 -34.13 -5.50 9.97
CA ALA A 310 -32.85 -6.12 10.29
C ALA A 310 -32.13 -6.77 9.09
N ASN A 311 -32.86 -7.24 8.08
CA ASN A 311 -32.27 -8.02 6.98
C ASN A 311 -31.60 -7.16 5.89
N THR A 312 -32.13 -5.96 5.63
CA THR A 312 -31.66 -5.12 4.51
C THR A 312 -31.88 -3.64 4.84
N PRO A 313 -30.93 -2.73 4.56
CA PRO A 313 -31.13 -1.29 4.73
C PRO A 313 -32.35 -0.76 3.95
N ASP A 314 -33.09 0.17 4.55
CA ASP A 314 -34.29 0.81 3.96
C ASP A 314 -35.43 -0.14 3.51
N VAL A 315 -35.45 -1.37 4.04
CA VAL A 315 -36.48 -2.40 3.76
C VAL A 315 -36.99 -2.98 5.09
N PRO A 316 -38.29 -2.88 5.43
CA PRO A 316 -39.37 -2.27 4.64
C PRO A 316 -39.26 -0.73 4.59
N THR A 317 -39.48 -0.15 3.41
CA THR A 317 -39.21 1.27 3.15
C THR A 317 -40.13 2.21 3.93
N ALA A 318 -41.41 1.84 4.10
CA ALA A 318 -42.34 2.60 4.91
C ALA A 318 -41.99 2.58 6.41
N PHE A 319 -41.44 1.45 6.90
CA PHE A 319 -41.02 1.29 8.29
C PHE A 319 -39.81 2.17 8.62
N TYR A 320 -38.76 2.12 7.79
CA TYR A 320 -37.60 3.01 7.95
C TYR A 320 -37.97 4.49 7.92
N LYS A 321 -38.80 4.89 6.94
CA LYS A 321 -39.29 6.27 6.83
C LYS A 321 -40.05 6.72 8.08
N ALA A 322 -40.88 5.86 8.67
CA ALA A 322 -41.60 6.16 9.91
C ALA A 322 -40.69 6.13 11.17
N LYS A 323 -39.66 5.28 11.19
CA LYS A 323 -38.79 5.06 12.35
C LYS A 323 -37.68 6.11 12.50
N ARG A 324 -37.13 6.63 11.39
CA ARG A 324 -35.98 7.56 11.38
C ARG A 324 -36.22 8.86 10.60
N GLY A 325 -37.09 8.86 9.58
CA GLY A 325 -37.31 10.02 8.72
C GLY A 325 -36.19 10.32 7.69
N HIS A 326 -35.08 9.59 7.74
CA HIS A 326 -33.97 9.65 6.78
C HIS A 326 -33.57 8.25 6.28
N LYS A 327 -32.79 8.22 5.19
CA LYS A 327 -32.21 7.00 4.61
C LYS A 327 -31.11 6.39 5.50
N THR A 328 -30.77 5.13 5.25
CA THR A 328 -29.71 4.37 5.93
C THR A 328 -28.75 3.75 4.91
N TRP A 329 -27.51 3.44 5.31
CA TRP A 329 -26.48 2.83 4.46
C TRP A 329 -26.01 3.69 3.27
N TYR A 330 -24.97 3.22 2.57
CA TYR A 330 -24.43 3.85 1.38
C TYR A 330 -25.45 3.79 0.21
N GLN A 331 -25.45 4.79 -0.67
CA GLN A 331 -26.46 4.98 -1.71
C GLN A 331 -25.83 4.98 -3.11
N GLY A 332 -26.52 4.46 -4.11
CA GLY A 332 -26.08 4.53 -5.52
C GLY A 332 -24.91 3.62 -5.88
N MET A 333 -24.64 2.58 -5.09
CA MET A 333 -23.69 1.52 -5.46
C MET A 333 -24.18 0.76 -6.70
N ARG A 334 -23.25 0.28 -7.52
CA ARG A 334 -23.51 -0.25 -8.86
C ARG A 334 -23.02 -1.68 -8.98
N TYR A 335 -23.90 -2.60 -9.36
CA TYR A 335 -23.61 -4.02 -9.45
C TYR A 335 -23.89 -4.52 -10.88
N ALA A 336 -23.04 -5.36 -11.46
CA ALA A 336 -23.18 -5.80 -12.85
C ALA A 336 -22.90 -7.31 -13.00
N ALA A 337 -23.61 -7.95 -13.93
CA ALA A 337 -23.58 -9.40 -14.05
C ALA A 337 -22.19 -9.92 -14.43
N ASN A 338 -21.65 -10.88 -13.66
CA ASN A 338 -20.57 -11.74 -14.11
C ASN A 338 -21.15 -12.62 -15.23
N ASN A 339 -20.92 -12.19 -16.48
CA ASN A 339 -21.49 -12.79 -17.69
C ASN A 339 -20.86 -14.13 -18.09
N PHE A 340 -19.77 -14.54 -17.43
CA PHE A 340 -19.05 -15.77 -17.77
C PHE A 340 -19.63 -17.04 -17.16
N CYS A 341 -20.51 -16.92 -16.15
CA CYS A 341 -21.29 -18.05 -15.64
C CYS A 341 -22.42 -18.44 -16.60
N THR A 342 -22.63 -19.74 -16.82
CA THR A 342 -23.76 -20.28 -17.59
C THR A 342 -25.11 -19.69 -17.12
N PRO A 343 -25.93 -19.10 -18.01
CA PRO A 343 -27.23 -18.54 -17.66
C PRO A 343 -28.20 -19.52 -16.99
N ASP A 344 -28.95 -19.07 -15.98
CA ASP A 344 -30.17 -19.69 -15.47
C ASP A 344 -31.33 -18.70 -15.62
N ALA A 345 -32.39 -19.11 -16.32
CA ALA A 345 -33.59 -18.31 -16.52
C ALA A 345 -34.30 -17.92 -15.21
N LYS A 346 -34.12 -18.68 -14.12
CA LYS A 346 -34.66 -18.37 -12.78
C LYS A 346 -34.00 -17.16 -12.12
N LEU A 347 -32.78 -16.81 -12.53
CA LEU A 347 -32.03 -15.67 -12.00
C LEU A 347 -32.23 -14.39 -12.85
N LYS A 348 -32.97 -14.48 -13.96
CA LYS A 348 -33.19 -13.36 -14.87
C LYS A 348 -34.23 -12.39 -14.32
N GLN A 349 -33.92 -11.10 -14.33
CA GLN A 349 -34.83 -10.03 -13.95
C GLN A 349 -35.25 -9.14 -15.13
N ASP A 350 -36.42 -8.53 -15.00
CA ASP A 350 -36.88 -7.42 -15.83
C ASP A 350 -36.69 -6.08 -15.11
N TYR A 351 -36.05 -5.12 -15.79
CA TYR A 351 -35.74 -3.80 -15.25
C TYR A 351 -37.02 -3.05 -14.82
N LYS A 352 -38.09 -3.07 -15.62
CA LYS A 352 -39.30 -2.28 -15.35
C LYS A 352 -40.02 -2.79 -14.10
N THR A 353 -40.06 -4.10 -13.92
CA THR A 353 -40.65 -4.77 -12.76
C THR A 353 -39.90 -4.41 -11.47
N VAL A 354 -38.57 -4.54 -11.46
CA VAL A 354 -37.75 -4.18 -10.29
C VAL A 354 -37.84 -2.68 -9.99
N LYS A 355 -37.74 -1.82 -11.02
CA LYS A 355 -37.84 -0.36 -10.85
C LYS A 355 -39.19 0.06 -10.26
N ALA A 356 -40.30 -0.53 -10.73
CA ALA A 356 -41.62 -0.25 -10.21
C ALA A 356 -41.79 -0.69 -8.74
N ASN A 357 -41.16 -1.78 -8.32
CA ASN A 357 -41.15 -2.21 -6.91
C ASN A 357 -40.35 -1.24 -6.02
N MET A 358 -39.17 -0.79 -6.48
CA MET A 358 -38.36 0.22 -5.76
C MET A 358 -39.10 1.56 -5.65
N ASP A 359 -39.74 2.04 -6.72
CA ASP A 359 -40.47 3.32 -6.74
C ASP A 359 -41.72 3.31 -5.86
N LYS A 360 -42.37 2.14 -5.71
CA LYS A 360 -43.48 1.92 -4.79
C LYS A 360 -43.02 1.85 -3.32
N GLY A 361 -41.75 1.52 -3.08
CA GLY A 361 -41.20 1.14 -1.79
C GLY A 361 -41.45 -0.32 -1.48
N ILE A 362 -40.40 -1.02 -1.01
CA ILE A 362 -40.44 -2.45 -0.70
C ILE A 362 -41.18 -2.65 0.63
N THR A 363 -42.12 -3.60 0.66
CA THR A 363 -43.03 -3.85 1.78
C THR A 363 -42.65 -5.08 2.62
N GLU A 364 -41.84 -5.94 2.04
CA GLU A 364 -41.34 -7.19 2.60
C GLU A 364 -40.22 -6.92 3.62
N ASN A 365 -39.99 -7.83 4.58
CA ASN A 365 -38.92 -7.65 5.57
C ASN A 365 -37.52 -8.07 5.08
N SER A 366 -37.41 -8.64 3.87
CA SER A 366 -36.13 -9.02 3.26
C SER A 366 -36.21 -8.94 1.75
N CYS A 367 -35.07 -8.70 1.11
CA CYS A 367 -35.00 -8.60 -0.34
C CYS A 367 -35.01 -9.97 -1.03
N THR A 368 -35.79 -10.08 -2.11
CA THR A 368 -35.87 -11.26 -2.97
C THR A 368 -35.66 -10.88 -4.43
N LEU A 369 -35.33 -11.86 -5.29
CA LEU A 369 -35.23 -11.64 -6.75
C LEU A 369 -36.54 -11.19 -7.41
N ALA A 370 -37.69 -11.30 -6.73
CA ALA A 370 -38.98 -10.81 -7.21
C ALA A 370 -39.31 -9.38 -6.73
N THR A 371 -38.67 -8.90 -5.65
CA THR A 371 -39.02 -7.63 -4.98
C THR A 371 -37.92 -6.56 -5.06
N CYS A 372 -36.66 -6.97 -5.13
CA CYS A 372 -35.48 -6.09 -5.14
C CYS A 372 -34.59 -6.34 -6.35
N PRO A 373 -33.60 -5.47 -6.63
CA PRO A 373 -32.52 -5.78 -7.56
C PRO A 373 -31.75 -7.06 -7.19
N SER A 374 -31.09 -7.68 -8.16
CA SER A 374 -30.28 -8.89 -7.97
C SER A 374 -29.11 -8.69 -7.01
N SER A 375 -28.66 -7.44 -6.83
CA SER A 375 -27.67 -7.06 -5.83
C SER A 375 -28.16 -7.16 -4.38
N ARG A 376 -29.47 -7.34 -4.16
CA ARG A 376 -30.16 -7.27 -2.86
C ARG A 376 -30.06 -5.92 -2.14
N ASP A 377 -29.47 -4.91 -2.76
CA ASP A 377 -29.43 -3.54 -2.25
C ASP A 377 -30.63 -2.74 -2.80
N ALA A 378 -31.47 -2.24 -1.89
CA ALA A 378 -32.63 -1.40 -2.21
C ALA A 378 -32.27 0.07 -2.49
N ASN A 379 -31.02 0.47 -2.23
CA ASN A 379 -30.46 1.81 -2.43
C ASN A 379 -29.48 1.87 -3.62
N ALA A 380 -29.29 0.76 -4.34
CA ALA A 380 -28.39 0.67 -5.48
C ALA A 380 -28.87 1.47 -6.70
N ASP A 381 -27.92 1.82 -7.57
CA ASP A 381 -28.23 2.33 -8.91
C ASP A 381 -28.84 1.21 -9.77
N VAL A 382 -29.86 1.59 -10.55
CA VAL A 382 -30.56 0.75 -11.54
C VAL A 382 -30.65 1.43 -12.91
N GLY A 383 -29.88 2.50 -13.12
CA GLY A 383 -29.72 3.14 -14.42
C GLY A 383 -28.96 2.26 -15.42
N PRO A 384 -28.89 2.66 -16.70
CA PRO A 384 -28.24 1.86 -17.73
C PRO A 384 -26.72 1.85 -17.57
N ILE A 385 -26.07 0.72 -17.84
CA ILE A 385 -24.61 0.57 -17.73
C ILE A 385 -23.96 1.31 -18.90
N ASP A 386 -23.14 2.31 -18.62
CA ASP A 386 -22.29 3.05 -19.57
C ASP A 386 -23.01 3.49 -20.88
N GLY A 387 -24.30 3.87 -20.77
CA GLY A 387 -25.13 4.29 -21.91
C GLY A 387 -25.84 3.17 -22.69
N SER A 388 -25.75 1.91 -22.24
CA SER A 388 -26.46 0.76 -22.81
C SER A 388 -27.97 0.94 -22.83
N THR A 389 -28.66 0.22 -23.71
CA THR A 389 -30.14 0.16 -23.76
C THR A 389 -30.70 -1.18 -23.24
N THR A 390 -29.82 -2.16 -23.00
CA THR A 390 -30.19 -3.55 -22.67
C THR A 390 -29.57 -4.06 -21.35
N GLN A 391 -28.55 -3.37 -20.83
CA GLN A 391 -27.89 -3.68 -19.56
C GLN A 391 -28.08 -2.52 -18.57
N TYR A 392 -28.47 -2.87 -17.35
CA TYR A 392 -28.83 -1.95 -16.28
C TYR A 392 -28.09 -2.38 -15.02
N TRP A 393 -27.59 -1.42 -14.25
CA TRP A 393 -26.98 -1.70 -12.95
C TRP A 393 -27.98 -2.44 -12.06
N SER A 394 -27.48 -3.34 -11.22
CA SER A 394 -28.21 -4.14 -10.24
C SER A 394 -29.30 -5.10 -10.79
N ILE A 395 -29.56 -5.12 -12.10
CA ILE A 395 -30.53 -6.01 -12.76
C ILE A 395 -29.81 -7.15 -13.48
N ASN A 396 -30.07 -8.40 -13.08
CA ASN A 396 -29.54 -9.56 -13.80
C ASN A 396 -30.35 -9.84 -15.08
N THR A 397 -30.17 -9.01 -16.12
CA THR A 397 -30.89 -9.17 -17.41
C THR A 397 -30.51 -10.45 -18.16
N ASN A 398 -29.37 -11.08 -17.83
CA ASN A 398 -28.85 -12.26 -18.53
C ASN A 398 -29.07 -13.59 -17.76
N GLY A 399 -29.33 -13.56 -16.46
CA GLY A 399 -29.48 -14.76 -15.61
C GLY A 399 -28.16 -15.45 -15.24
N THR A 400 -27.02 -14.76 -15.38
CA THR A 400 -25.68 -15.32 -15.11
C THR A 400 -25.34 -15.21 -13.61
N CYS A 401 -24.07 -15.19 -13.21
CA CYS A 401 -23.70 -14.86 -11.83
C CYS A 401 -23.91 -13.37 -11.60
N PHE A 402 -24.36 -12.99 -10.39
CA PHE A 402 -24.64 -11.60 -10.07
C PHE A 402 -24.02 -11.19 -8.72
N PRO A 403 -23.19 -10.14 -8.70
CA PRO A 403 -22.67 -9.51 -7.49
C PRO A 403 -23.78 -8.98 -6.59
N TYR A 404 -23.69 -9.23 -5.29
CA TYR A 404 -24.63 -8.72 -4.28
C TYR A 404 -23.92 -8.01 -3.15
N MET A 405 -24.65 -7.11 -2.49
CA MET A 405 -24.18 -6.32 -1.37
C MET A 405 -23.78 -7.22 -0.20
N ASN A 406 -22.54 -7.11 0.23
CA ASN A 406 -22.09 -7.66 1.50
C ASN A 406 -22.39 -6.60 2.58
N GLY A 407 -23.41 -6.87 3.40
CA GLY A 407 -24.02 -5.90 4.33
C GLY A 407 -23.22 -5.66 5.60
N TYR A 408 -21.95 -5.25 5.48
CA TYR A 408 -21.02 -5.10 6.59
C TYR A 408 -21.53 -4.14 7.67
N THR A 409 -21.74 -4.66 8.88
CA THR A 409 -22.34 -3.91 10.00
C THR A 409 -21.39 -2.93 10.69
N GLY A 410 -20.11 -2.93 10.32
CA GLY A 410 -19.08 -2.05 10.86
C GLY A 410 -18.41 -2.63 12.11
N ALA A 411 -17.08 -2.69 12.13
CA ALA A 411 -16.30 -3.03 13.32
C ALA A 411 -15.88 -1.78 14.10
N TYR A 412 -15.72 -1.92 15.42
CA TYR A 412 -15.14 -0.90 16.29
C TYR A 412 -13.67 -1.20 16.57
N LEU A 413 -12.83 -0.21 16.30
CA LEU A 413 -11.39 -0.23 16.53
C LEU A 413 -11.10 0.54 17.81
N CYS A 414 -10.64 -0.18 18.83
CA CYS A 414 -10.51 0.32 20.19
C CYS A 414 -9.10 0.14 20.78
N SER A 415 -8.71 1.02 21.69
CA SER A 415 -7.54 0.81 22.56
C SER A 415 -7.76 -0.39 23.51
N PRO A 416 -6.72 -1.17 23.87
CA PRO A 416 -6.81 -2.22 24.87
C PRO A 416 -7.44 -1.75 26.19
N GLY A 417 -8.39 -2.53 26.72
CA GLY A 417 -9.08 -2.20 27.96
C GLY A 417 -9.98 -0.96 27.90
N ASN A 418 -10.43 -0.53 26.72
CA ASN A 418 -11.39 0.58 26.59
C ASN A 418 -12.71 0.25 27.35
N PRO A 419 -13.19 1.14 28.25
CA PRO A 419 -14.40 0.90 29.04
C PRO A 419 -15.73 1.02 28.28
N SER A 420 -15.71 1.36 26.99
CA SER A 420 -16.91 1.55 26.16
C SER A 420 -17.66 0.24 25.90
N THR A 421 -18.99 0.30 25.93
CA THR A 421 -19.88 -0.82 25.57
C THR A 421 -19.95 -1.09 24.06
N LEU A 422 -19.26 -0.29 23.25
CA LEU A 422 -19.16 -0.42 21.79
C LEU A 422 -17.90 -1.20 21.36
N CYS A 423 -16.93 -1.34 22.25
CA CYS A 423 -15.73 -2.16 22.06
C CYS A 423 -15.97 -3.63 22.42
N GLU A 424 -15.13 -4.53 21.89
CA GLU A 424 -15.08 -5.90 22.38
C GLU A 424 -14.60 -5.94 23.84
N LYS A 425 -15.19 -6.82 24.65
CA LYS A 425 -14.88 -6.95 26.08
C LYS A 425 -13.64 -7.82 26.29
N THR A 426 -12.50 -7.18 26.44
CA THR A 426 -11.23 -7.83 26.78
C THR A 426 -11.00 -7.89 28.29
N ASP A 427 -10.39 -8.97 28.79
CA ASP A 427 -9.90 -9.08 30.17
C ASP A 427 -8.66 -8.19 30.45
N VAL A 428 -8.18 -7.44 29.45
CA VAL A 428 -7.02 -6.54 29.53
C VAL A 428 -7.43 -5.24 30.24
N PRO A 429 -6.74 -4.81 31.31
CA PRO A 429 -7.03 -3.53 31.97
C PRO A 429 -6.55 -2.34 31.13
N GLN A 430 -7.28 -1.22 31.21
CA GLN A 430 -6.86 0.05 30.58
C GLN A 430 -5.47 0.47 31.09
N SER A 431 -4.59 0.89 30.19
CA SER A 431 -3.26 1.39 30.54
C SER A 431 -3.15 2.91 30.36
N ASP A 432 -2.73 3.63 31.40
CA ASP A 432 -2.47 5.08 31.35
C ASP A 432 -1.41 5.48 30.31
N LYS A 433 -0.63 4.52 29.80
CA LYS A 433 0.36 4.72 28.73
C LYS A 433 -0.25 4.74 27.33
N ILE A 434 -1.47 4.24 27.17
CA ILE A 434 -2.17 4.16 25.88
C ILE A 434 -3.25 5.24 25.87
N LYS A 435 -3.15 6.21 24.96
CA LYS A 435 -4.24 7.17 24.72
C LYS A 435 -5.46 6.40 24.22
N VAL A 436 -6.51 6.35 25.05
CA VAL A 436 -7.79 5.70 24.75
C VAL A 436 -8.33 6.20 23.41
N PHE A 437 -8.85 5.28 22.60
CA PHE A 437 -9.53 5.58 21.34
C PHE A 437 -10.66 4.59 21.08
N GLU A 438 -11.67 5.05 20.36
CA GLU A 438 -12.78 4.26 19.82
C GLU A 438 -13.21 4.91 18.50
N TYR A 439 -13.12 4.18 17.39
CA TYR A 439 -13.70 4.61 16.13
C TYR A 439 -14.25 3.41 15.36
N ARG A 440 -15.33 3.62 14.59
CA ARG A 440 -15.90 2.58 13.73
C ARG A 440 -15.23 2.63 12.34
N MET A 441 -15.09 1.48 11.70
CA MET A 441 -14.74 1.36 10.27
C MET A 441 -15.93 0.85 9.45
N ASP A 442 -15.85 1.01 8.12
CA ASP A 442 -16.74 0.39 7.15
C ASP A 442 -15.95 -0.36 6.08
N ALA A 443 -16.56 -1.38 5.50
CA ALA A 443 -16.20 -1.95 4.20
C ALA A 443 -17.43 -1.84 3.29
N LEU A 444 -17.32 -1.08 2.20
CA LEU A 444 -18.34 -1.06 1.15
C LEU A 444 -17.98 -2.16 0.17
N SER A 445 -18.74 -3.25 0.20
CA SER A 445 -18.31 -4.49 -0.44
C SER A 445 -19.41 -5.22 -1.20
N SER A 446 -18.97 -6.01 -2.17
CA SER A 446 -19.80 -6.94 -2.90
C SER A 446 -19.19 -8.33 -2.90
N ASN A 447 -19.98 -9.32 -2.50
CA ASN A 447 -19.69 -10.71 -2.79
C ASN A 447 -20.21 -11.04 -4.18
N TRP A 448 -19.41 -11.71 -5.00
CA TRP A 448 -19.84 -12.10 -6.34
C TRP A 448 -19.50 -13.55 -6.69
N PRO A 449 -20.50 -14.38 -7.06
CA PRO A 449 -20.25 -15.77 -7.44
C PRO A 449 -19.35 -15.92 -8.67
N ILE A 450 -18.45 -16.90 -8.61
CA ILE A 450 -17.46 -17.17 -9.65
C ILE A 450 -17.77 -18.44 -10.46
N HIS A 451 -17.06 -18.56 -11.58
CA HIS A 451 -17.14 -19.68 -12.50
C HIS A 451 -15.82 -20.46 -12.49
N MET A 452 -15.88 -21.74 -12.85
CA MET A 452 -14.74 -22.67 -12.74
C MET A 452 -13.45 -22.22 -13.45
N ALA A 453 -13.53 -21.36 -14.48
CA ALA A 453 -12.35 -20.80 -15.13
C ALA A 453 -11.40 -20.08 -14.15
N ALA A 454 -11.90 -19.50 -13.06
CA ALA A 454 -11.07 -18.84 -12.05
C ALA A 454 -10.05 -19.78 -11.36
N TYR A 455 -10.30 -21.10 -11.37
CA TYR A 455 -9.39 -22.13 -10.87
C TYR A 455 -8.73 -22.95 -11.99
N LEU A 456 -9.36 -23.04 -13.17
CA LEU A 456 -8.91 -23.86 -14.30
C LEU A 456 -8.04 -23.13 -15.34
N ASP A 457 -8.05 -21.80 -15.32
CA ASP A 457 -7.42 -20.90 -16.29
C ASP A 457 -6.96 -19.62 -15.57
N TYR A 458 -6.28 -18.71 -16.26
CA TYR A 458 -6.02 -17.37 -15.74
C TYR A 458 -7.08 -16.39 -16.22
N LEU A 459 -7.69 -15.65 -15.30
CA LEU A 459 -8.61 -14.56 -15.60
C LEU A 459 -7.97 -13.19 -15.35
N VAL A 460 -8.36 -12.19 -16.14
CA VAL A 460 -7.93 -10.79 -16.01
C VAL A 460 -8.88 -10.04 -15.07
N TYR A 461 -8.38 -9.71 -13.89
CA TYR A 461 -9.06 -8.89 -12.89
C TYR A 461 -8.58 -7.45 -13.02
N GLN A 462 -9.51 -6.50 -13.00
CA GLN A 462 -9.23 -5.08 -13.26
C GLN A 462 -9.90 -4.20 -12.22
N LEU A 463 -9.21 -3.12 -11.85
CA LEU A 463 -9.70 -2.09 -10.95
C LEU A 463 -9.39 -0.72 -11.54
N GLU A 464 -10.42 0.02 -11.96
CA GLU A 464 -10.30 1.47 -12.16
C GLU A 464 -10.57 2.20 -10.84
N TRP A 465 -9.79 3.24 -10.58
CA TRP A 465 -9.89 4.09 -9.40
C TRP A 465 -9.62 5.55 -9.81
N VAL A 466 -10.67 6.36 -9.82
CA VAL A 466 -10.59 7.81 -10.07
C VAL A 466 -10.89 8.55 -8.78
N ILE A 467 -10.09 9.56 -8.47
CA ILE A 467 -10.11 10.26 -7.17
C ILE A 467 -11.02 11.51 -7.17
N GLY A 468 -11.23 12.10 -6.00
CA GLY A 468 -12.01 13.33 -5.83
C GLY A 468 -13.53 13.16 -5.91
N ASN A 469 -14.25 14.28 -5.78
CA ASN A 469 -15.71 14.32 -5.57
C ASN A 469 -16.57 13.78 -6.73
N GLN A 470 -16.01 13.56 -7.92
CA GLN A 470 -16.68 12.95 -9.08
C GLN A 470 -16.01 11.63 -9.51
N GLY A 471 -15.08 11.13 -8.69
CA GLY A 471 -14.40 9.87 -8.89
C GLY A 471 -15.27 8.65 -8.62
N TYR A 472 -14.66 7.48 -8.74
CA TYR A 472 -15.28 6.17 -8.54
C TYR A 472 -14.20 5.10 -8.35
N ILE A 473 -14.56 3.96 -7.77
CA ILE A 473 -13.78 2.72 -7.93
C ILE A 473 -14.68 1.71 -8.65
N ARG A 474 -14.15 1.03 -9.66
CA ARG A 474 -14.88 0.12 -10.54
C ARG A 474 -14.06 -1.16 -10.75
N TRP A 475 -14.61 -2.26 -10.28
CA TRP A 475 -14.10 -3.61 -10.47
C TRP A 475 -14.63 -4.18 -11.78
N MET A 476 -13.74 -4.78 -12.55
CA MET A 476 -14.01 -5.43 -13.83
C MET A 476 -13.36 -6.81 -13.88
N LEU A 477 -13.99 -7.72 -14.62
CA LEU A 477 -13.48 -9.05 -14.96
C LEU A 477 -13.49 -9.16 -16.48
N GLU A 478 -12.33 -9.40 -17.09
CA GLU A 478 -12.17 -9.49 -18.55
C GLU A 478 -12.78 -8.28 -19.30
N GLY A 479 -12.56 -7.06 -18.78
CA GLY A 479 -13.11 -5.82 -19.33
C GLY A 479 -14.60 -5.56 -19.04
N HIS A 480 -15.32 -6.49 -18.40
CA HIS A 480 -16.74 -6.30 -18.05
C HIS A 480 -16.90 -5.84 -16.58
N PRO A 481 -17.74 -4.83 -16.29
CA PRO A 481 -17.99 -4.41 -14.90
C PRO A 481 -18.65 -5.52 -14.08
N VAL A 482 -18.26 -5.60 -12.81
CA VAL A 482 -18.94 -6.39 -11.78
C VAL A 482 -19.42 -5.53 -10.61
N PHE A 483 -18.63 -4.56 -10.16
CA PHE A 483 -19.00 -3.67 -9.05
C PHE A 483 -18.44 -2.26 -9.29
N GLU A 484 -19.15 -1.22 -8.89
CA GLU A 484 -18.69 0.17 -8.95
C GLU A 484 -19.25 0.98 -7.75
N ILE A 485 -18.37 1.72 -7.08
CA ILE A 485 -18.73 2.66 -6.02
C ILE A 485 -18.41 4.07 -6.54
N PRO A 486 -19.42 4.90 -6.87
CA PRO A 486 -19.19 6.30 -7.19
C PRO A 486 -18.86 7.10 -5.91
N ALA A 487 -17.98 8.10 -5.99
CA ALA A 487 -17.57 8.93 -4.85
C ALA A 487 -18.77 9.53 -4.09
N SER A 488 -19.85 9.86 -4.80
CA SER A 488 -21.11 10.35 -4.24
C SER A 488 -21.73 9.44 -3.16
N ALA A 489 -21.44 8.15 -3.17
CA ALA A 489 -21.91 7.23 -2.13
C ALA A 489 -21.36 7.60 -0.73
N ILE A 490 -20.13 8.14 -0.68
CA ILE A 490 -19.40 8.44 0.57
C ILE A 490 -19.17 9.94 0.81
N THR A 491 -19.18 10.77 -0.24
CA THR A 491 -19.12 12.25 -0.17
C THR A 491 -20.51 12.89 0.01
N ASN A 492 -21.59 12.14 -0.25
CA ASN A 492 -22.97 12.56 0.05
C ASN A 492 -23.76 11.42 0.74
N PRO A 493 -23.34 10.96 1.92
CA PRO A 493 -24.02 9.90 2.67
C PRO A 493 -25.36 10.42 3.24
N PRO A 494 -26.32 9.53 3.59
CA PRO A 494 -27.56 9.95 4.25
C PRO A 494 -27.30 10.72 5.54
N GLN A 495 -28.07 11.78 5.78
CA GLN A 495 -27.97 12.64 6.96
C GLN A 495 -29.29 12.70 7.74
N ASP A 496 -29.16 12.85 9.06
CA ASP A 496 -30.27 13.26 9.94
C ASP A 496 -30.41 14.80 9.96
N ALA A 497 -31.29 15.32 10.80
CA ALA A 497 -31.46 16.76 10.98
C ALA A 497 -30.24 17.48 11.62
N LYS A 498 -29.29 16.74 12.21
CA LYS A 498 -28.07 17.28 12.84
C LYS A 498 -26.85 17.24 11.92
N LYS A 499 -26.91 16.46 10.82
CA LYS A 499 -25.78 16.04 9.98
C LYS A 499 -24.76 15.15 10.73
N SER A 500 -25.27 14.20 11.53
CA SER A 500 -24.43 13.35 12.39
C SER A 500 -23.70 12.21 11.67
N ASN A 501 -23.86 12.02 10.35
CA ASN A 501 -23.13 10.99 9.59
C ASN A 501 -21.83 11.60 9.02
N PRO A 502 -20.62 11.07 9.33
CA PRO A 502 -19.37 11.64 8.83
C PRO A 502 -19.26 11.57 7.31
N VAL A 503 -19.15 12.76 6.68
CA VAL A 503 -18.87 12.92 5.25
C VAL A 503 -17.42 12.54 4.98
N LYS A 504 -17.20 11.69 3.97
CA LYS A 504 -15.86 11.17 3.63
C LYS A 504 -15.39 11.79 2.33
N ILE A 505 -14.08 11.81 2.13
CA ILE A 505 -13.50 12.04 0.81
C ILE A 505 -13.42 10.71 0.05
N MET A 506 -13.26 10.79 -1.27
CA MET A 506 -12.85 9.64 -2.07
C MET A 506 -11.46 9.16 -1.59
N ILE A 507 -11.10 7.90 -1.84
CA ILE A 507 -9.74 7.45 -1.54
C ILE A 507 -8.76 8.23 -2.42
N GLU A 508 -7.90 9.01 -1.76
CA GLU A 508 -6.92 9.92 -2.35
C GLU A 508 -5.48 9.65 -1.85
N GLU A 509 -5.29 8.73 -0.91
CA GLU A 509 -3.96 8.32 -0.44
C GLU A 509 -3.17 7.60 -1.55
N PRO A 510 -1.83 7.76 -1.65
CA PRO A 510 -1.01 6.91 -2.52
C PRO A 510 -1.01 5.47 -1.99
N MET A 511 -1.42 4.51 -2.80
CA MET A 511 -1.60 3.10 -2.40
C MET A 511 -0.53 2.20 -3.02
N TYR A 512 -0.17 1.13 -2.31
CA TYR A 512 0.78 0.10 -2.75
C TYR A 512 0.08 -1.25 -2.89
N MET A 513 0.61 -2.11 -3.76
CA MET A 513 0.05 -3.44 -4.06
C MET A 513 0.44 -4.46 -3.01
N ILE A 514 -0.48 -5.38 -2.69
CA ILE A 514 -0.28 -6.51 -1.80
C ILE A 514 -0.85 -7.79 -2.44
N PHE A 515 -0.09 -8.87 -2.37
CA PHE A 515 -0.55 -10.23 -2.69
C PHE A 515 -0.32 -11.13 -1.46
N ASN A 516 -1.33 -11.89 -1.03
CA ASN A 516 -1.21 -12.93 0.00
C ASN A 516 -2.08 -14.17 -0.30
N ALA A 517 -1.83 -15.27 0.40
CA ALA A 517 -2.71 -16.44 0.40
C ALA A 517 -2.83 -16.99 1.82
N ALA A 518 -4.03 -16.90 2.38
CA ALA A 518 -4.31 -17.02 3.80
C ALA A 518 -5.09 -18.30 4.15
N LEU A 519 -5.19 -18.64 5.45
CA LEU A 519 -6.08 -19.69 5.99
C LEU A 519 -6.71 -19.30 7.33
N SER A 520 -8.02 -19.51 7.46
CA SER A 520 -8.76 -19.27 8.70
C SER A 520 -9.56 -20.49 9.15
N SER A 521 -9.89 -20.51 10.44
CA SER A 521 -10.84 -21.46 11.04
C SER A 521 -12.31 -21.01 10.92
N THR A 522 -12.56 -19.72 10.66
CA THR A 522 -13.88 -19.07 10.75
C THR A 522 -14.43 -18.52 9.43
N TRP A 523 -13.58 -18.30 8.42
CA TRP A 523 -14.00 -17.68 7.15
C TRP A 523 -14.82 -18.63 6.26
N GLY A 524 -15.38 -18.06 5.17
CA GLY A 524 -16.25 -18.77 4.21
C GLY A 524 -15.57 -19.93 3.46
N THR A 525 -14.25 -19.88 3.31
CA THR A 525 -13.42 -21.04 2.97
C THR A 525 -12.37 -21.28 4.04
N LYS A 526 -12.03 -22.55 4.22
CA LYS A 526 -11.23 -23.09 5.32
C LYS A 526 -10.62 -24.43 4.91
N PRO A 527 -9.49 -24.85 5.49
CA PRO A 527 -8.93 -26.17 5.23
C PRO A 527 -9.87 -27.27 5.76
N PRO A 528 -9.81 -28.50 5.22
CA PRO A 528 -10.32 -29.67 5.92
C PRO A 528 -9.71 -29.76 7.32
N ASN A 529 -10.53 -30.07 8.33
CA ASN A 529 -10.15 -30.13 9.75
C ASN A 529 -9.39 -28.87 10.26
N PRO A 530 -10.00 -27.66 10.29
CA PRO A 530 -9.32 -26.45 10.73
C PRO A 530 -8.75 -26.54 12.15
N GLY A 531 -7.53 -26.04 12.34
CA GLY A 531 -6.81 -26.14 13.62
C GLY A 531 -6.27 -27.54 13.93
N GLN A 532 -6.24 -28.45 12.94
CA GLN A 532 -5.63 -29.78 12.98
C GLN A 532 -4.86 -30.01 11.64
N PRO A 533 -4.06 -31.08 11.51
CA PRO A 533 -3.53 -31.50 10.22
C PRO A 533 -4.68 -31.78 9.23
N CYS A 534 -4.51 -31.37 7.96
CA CYS A 534 -5.59 -31.41 6.94
C CYS A 534 -6.33 -32.76 6.88
N ARG A 535 -5.60 -33.88 6.91
CA ARG A 535 -6.18 -35.24 6.81
C ARG A 535 -6.95 -35.69 8.07
N GLY A 536 -6.86 -34.94 9.18
CA GLY A 536 -7.50 -35.29 10.45
C GLY A 536 -7.03 -36.64 10.97
N ASP A 537 -7.95 -37.60 11.09
CA ASP A 537 -7.66 -38.98 11.47
C ASP A 537 -7.36 -39.92 10.27
N GLY A 538 -7.35 -39.37 9.05
CA GLY A 538 -7.08 -40.06 7.80
C GLY A 538 -8.21 -40.96 7.27
N LYS A 539 -9.38 -41.03 7.93
CA LYS A 539 -10.46 -41.97 7.53
C LYS A 539 -11.39 -41.46 6.44
N ASN A 540 -11.39 -40.16 6.14
CA ASN A 540 -12.25 -39.59 5.10
C ASN A 540 -11.51 -39.51 3.74
N GLU A 541 -11.91 -40.36 2.79
CA GLU A 541 -11.32 -40.44 1.45
C GLU A 541 -11.50 -39.16 0.60
N GLU A 542 -12.53 -38.35 0.86
CA GLU A 542 -12.70 -37.05 0.21
C GLU A 542 -11.72 -36.02 0.79
N THR A 543 -11.64 -35.95 2.12
CA THR A 543 -10.63 -35.14 2.82
C THR A 543 -9.22 -35.49 2.36
N ASN A 544 -8.88 -36.77 2.28
CA ASN A 544 -7.56 -37.22 1.84
C ASN A 544 -7.24 -36.70 0.43
N ARG A 545 -8.12 -36.91 -0.57
CA ARG A 545 -7.95 -36.40 -1.94
C ARG A 545 -7.79 -34.87 -2.03
N ILE A 546 -8.47 -34.12 -1.17
CA ILE A 546 -8.32 -32.65 -1.09
C ILE A 546 -6.96 -32.28 -0.50
N CYS A 547 -6.51 -32.95 0.58
CA CYS A 547 -5.21 -32.72 1.18
C CYS A 547 -4.05 -33.19 0.27
N ASP A 548 -4.25 -34.24 -0.52
CA ASP A 548 -3.31 -34.74 -1.53
C ASP A 548 -3.20 -33.79 -2.74
N SER A 549 -4.07 -32.76 -2.82
CA SER A 549 -3.98 -31.67 -3.79
C SER A 549 -3.15 -30.47 -3.29
N PHE A 550 -2.54 -30.54 -2.10
CA PHE A 550 -1.51 -29.59 -1.68
C PHE A 550 -0.12 -30.04 -2.17
N PRO A 551 0.79 -29.11 -2.51
CA PRO A 551 0.65 -27.66 -2.41
C PRO A 551 -0.24 -27.03 -3.48
N MET A 552 -1.06 -26.07 -3.06
CA MET A 552 -1.88 -25.23 -3.96
C MET A 552 -1.15 -23.90 -4.22
N TYR A 553 -1.41 -23.28 -5.37
CA TYR A 553 -0.74 -22.05 -5.79
C TYR A 553 -1.76 -21.00 -6.22
N LEU A 554 -1.68 -19.81 -5.64
CA LEU A 554 -2.17 -18.59 -6.28
C LEU A 554 -1.11 -18.20 -7.32
N LYS A 555 -1.46 -18.18 -8.61
CA LYS A 555 -0.55 -17.77 -9.69
C LYS A 555 -0.95 -16.41 -10.24
N VAL A 556 0.04 -15.55 -10.51
CA VAL A 556 -0.12 -14.26 -11.19
C VAL A 556 0.83 -14.22 -12.39
N ASP A 557 0.26 -14.15 -13.59
CA ASP A 557 0.97 -14.12 -14.88
C ASP A 557 1.61 -12.73 -15.10
N TYR A 558 0.82 -11.66 -14.96
CA TYR A 558 1.32 -10.29 -14.95
C TYR A 558 0.50 -9.37 -14.03
N ILE A 559 1.10 -8.22 -13.70
CA ILE A 559 0.39 -7.01 -13.24
C ILE A 559 0.81 -5.80 -14.09
N ARG A 560 -0.14 -4.95 -14.43
CA ARG A 560 0.08 -3.68 -15.18
C ARG A 560 -0.76 -2.57 -14.57
N ILE A 561 -0.19 -1.37 -14.45
CA ILE A 561 -0.85 -0.20 -13.86
C ILE A 561 -0.72 0.99 -14.81
N TYR A 562 -1.84 1.68 -15.05
CA TYR A 562 -1.99 2.75 -16.03
C TYR A 562 -2.56 4.02 -15.37
N GLN A 563 -2.12 5.20 -15.80
CA GLN A 563 -2.59 6.50 -15.28
C GLN A 563 -2.70 7.56 -16.38
N ASP A 564 -3.52 8.60 -16.16
CA ASP A 564 -3.32 9.87 -16.87
C ASP A 564 -2.00 10.50 -16.39
N THR A 565 -1.03 10.60 -17.30
CA THR A 565 0.31 11.17 -17.07
C THR A 565 0.39 12.66 -17.47
N SER A 566 -0.74 13.28 -17.87
CA SER A 566 -0.80 14.66 -18.31
C SER A 566 -0.46 15.66 -17.20
N VAL A 567 0.01 16.85 -17.60
CA VAL A 567 0.45 17.92 -16.67
C VAL A 567 -0.67 18.42 -15.73
N ASN A 568 -1.94 18.19 -16.10
CA ASN A 568 -3.11 18.58 -15.32
C ASN A 568 -3.80 17.40 -14.62
N SER A 569 -3.23 16.19 -14.71
CA SER A 569 -3.74 14.99 -14.06
C SER A 569 -3.82 15.17 -12.54
N THR A 570 -4.86 14.60 -11.93
CA THR A 570 -4.95 14.45 -10.47
C THR A 570 -4.28 13.16 -9.98
N MET A 571 -3.86 12.28 -10.90
CA MET A 571 -3.17 11.03 -10.58
C MET A 571 -1.67 11.26 -10.36
N ALA A 572 -1.02 10.35 -9.63
CA ALA A 572 0.43 10.40 -9.42
C ALA A 572 1.09 9.03 -9.33
N VAL A 573 2.29 8.90 -9.93
CA VAL A 573 3.21 7.78 -9.72
C VAL A 573 4.06 8.05 -8.47
N GLY A 574 4.13 7.09 -7.56
CA GLY A 574 5.03 7.09 -6.40
C GLY A 574 4.32 7.32 -5.06
N CYS A 575 5.09 7.10 -3.99
CA CYS A 575 4.58 7.05 -2.61
C CYS A 575 4.52 8.42 -1.90
N ASP A 576 5.06 9.48 -2.49
CA ASP A 576 5.19 10.83 -1.88
C ASP A 576 4.64 11.95 -2.80
N PRO A 577 3.37 11.87 -3.27
CA PRO A 577 2.77 12.93 -4.07
C PRO A 577 2.56 14.18 -3.21
N LYS A 578 2.75 15.37 -3.77
CA LYS A 578 2.64 16.65 -3.04
C LYS A 578 1.25 16.90 -2.43
N THR A 579 0.21 16.30 -3.02
CA THR A 579 -1.17 16.34 -2.52
C THR A 579 -1.32 15.53 -1.23
N HIS A 580 -0.60 14.42 -1.10
CA HIS A 580 -0.72 13.43 -0.03
C HIS A 580 0.67 12.89 0.36
N PRO A 581 1.58 13.73 0.90
CA PRO A 581 2.95 13.33 1.23
C PRO A 581 2.99 12.23 2.29
N THR A 582 4.01 11.36 2.25
CA THR A 582 4.21 10.27 3.22
C THR A 582 5.66 10.07 3.64
N LYS A 583 6.66 10.47 2.83
CA LYS A 583 8.07 10.08 3.00
C LYS A 583 8.64 10.51 4.35
N GLN A 584 8.48 11.77 4.71
CA GLN A 584 9.05 12.31 5.96
C GLN A 584 8.34 11.73 7.19
N TRP A 585 7.00 11.52 7.12
CA TRP A 585 6.25 10.85 8.19
C TRP A 585 6.75 9.42 8.44
N ILE A 586 6.95 8.63 7.38
CA ILE A 586 7.44 7.26 7.48
C ILE A 586 8.88 7.25 8.01
N ALA A 587 9.74 8.19 7.58
CA ALA A 587 11.10 8.32 8.09
C ALA A 587 11.14 8.67 9.59
N ASP A 588 10.33 9.65 10.02
CA ASP A 588 10.24 10.11 11.42
C ASP A 588 9.60 9.07 12.35
N ASN A 589 8.94 8.04 11.80
CA ASN A 589 8.22 6.98 12.52
C ASN A 589 8.73 5.57 12.16
N ILE A 590 9.92 5.43 11.58
CA ILE A 590 10.36 4.20 10.88
C ILE A 590 10.27 2.92 11.71
N GLU A 591 10.44 3.00 13.03
CA GLU A 591 10.31 1.88 13.98
C GLU A 591 8.90 1.26 13.99
N ALA A 592 7.86 1.98 13.57
CA ALA A 592 6.50 1.47 13.44
C ALA A 592 6.27 0.67 12.13
N TYR A 593 7.22 0.68 11.20
CA TYR A 593 7.09 0.13 9.84
C TYR A 593 8.05 -1.05 9.56
N GLN A 594 8.90 -1.44 10.51
CA GLN A 594 9.83 -2.56 10.35
C GLN A 594 10.16 -3.23 11.68
N ASP A 595 10.69 -4.46 11.60
CA ASP A 595 11.25 -5.21 12.74
C ASP A 595 12.62 -5.82 12.35
N ALA A 596 13.10 -6.81 13.10
CA ALA A 596 14.42 -7.41 12.90
C ALA A 596 14.58 -8.08 11.53
N ASP A 597 13.51 -8.69 11.03
CA ASP A 597 13.48 -9.52 9.82
C ASP A 597 12.97 -8.71 8.61
N ASN A 598 11.96 -7.86 8.81
CA ASN A 598 11.21 -7.18 7.76
C ASN A 598 11.68 -5.74 7.49
N LYS A 599 13.01 -5.53 7.51
CA LYS A 599 13.64 -4.22 7.37
C LYS A 599 13.25 -3.50 6.07
N VAL A 600 13.11 -2.19 6.16
CA VAL A 600 12.96 -1.32 4.98
C VAL A 600 14.30 -1.27 4.24
N VAL A 601 14.28 -1.46 2.93
CA VAL A 601 15.47 -1.42 2.07
C VAL A 601 15.17 -0.58 0.83
N ASP A 602 15.94 0.49 0.64
CA ASP A 602 15.80 1.42 -0.48
C ASP A 602 16.11 0.75 -1.83
N VAL A 603 15.31 1.08 -2.84
CA VAL A 603 15.44 0.53 -4.20
C VAL A 603 16.63 1.15 -4.91
N THR A 604 17.76 0.45 -4.96
CA THR A 604 18.95 0.89 -5.71
C THR A 604 19.21 -0.04 -6.90
N GLY A 605 18.66 0.33 -8.05
CA GLY A 605 18.75 -0.46 -9.28
C GLY A 605 17.80 -1.67 -9.29
N LYS A 606 18.25 -2.75 -9.91
CA LYS A 606 17.57 -4.04 -10.07
C LYS A 606 16.30 -4.07 -10.93
N ALA A 607 15.90 -2.98 -11.59
CA ALA A 607 14.93 -3.08 -12.68
C ALA A 607 15.41 -4.00 -13.80
N PHE A 608 14.47 -4.63 -14.51
CA PHE A 608 14.75 -5.35 -15.74
C PHE A 608 15.24 -4.40 -16.85
N CYS A 609 16.20 -4.85 -17.65
CA CYS A 609 16.79 -4.06 -18.73
C CYS A 609 17.24 -4.92 -19.92
N ARG A 610 17.20 -4.30 -21.10
CA ARG A 610 17.73 -4.82 -22.37
C ARG A 610 19.10 -4.19 -22.67
N THR A 611 19.32 -2.92 -22.30
CA THR A 611 20.51 -2.13 -22.62
C THR A 611 20.93 -1.19 -21.47
N ASP A 612 22.15 -0.64 -21.53
CA ASP A 612 22.63 0.39 -20.59
C ASP A 612 21.73 1.64 -20.56
N ASP A 613 21.01 1.94 -21.65
CA ASP A 613 20.13 3.11 -21.78
C ASP A 613 18.88 3.01 -20.89
N ASP A 614 18.44 1.79 -20.56
CA ASP A 614 17.32 1.51 -19.64
C ASP A 614 17.71 1.73 -18.16
N CYS A 615 18.99 2.01 -17.91
CA CYS A 615 19.62 2.09 -16.59
C CYS A 615 20.43 3.39 -16.41
N THR A 616 20.29 4.37 -17.30
CA THR A 616 20.94 5.68 -17.18
C THR A 616 19.99 6.80 -17.55
N VAL A 617 20.17 7.97 -16.94
CA VAL A 617 19.41 9.18 -17.27
C VAL A 617 19.66 9.64 -18.71
N GLU A 618 18.66 10.31 -19.29
CA GLU A 618 18.77 10.98 -20.58
C GLU A 618 19.90 12.05 -20.57
N GLN A 619 20.68 12.12 -21.65
CA GLN A 619 21.95 12.87 -21.68
C GLN A 619 21.85 14.29 -22.26
N ASN A 620 20.64 14.84 -22.44
CA ASN A 620 20.40 16.09 -23.19
C ASN A 620 21.20 17.32 -22.73
N LYS A 621 21.73 17.33 -21.50
CA LYS A 621 22.64 18.39 -21.00
C LYS A 621 23.87 17.88 -20.24
N THR A 622 24.01 16.57 -20.02
CA THR A 622 24.99 15.97 -19.11
C THR A 622 25.52 14.64 -19.61
N ARG A 623 26.85 14.51 -19.75
CA ARG A 623 27.54 13.24 -20.05
C ARG A 623 27.69 12.32 -18.83
N VAL A 624 26.67 12.31 -17.96
CA VAL A 624 26.66 11.47 -16.75
C VAL A 624 26.06 10.12 -17.12
N VAL A 625 26.66 9.04 -16.64
CA VAL A 625 26.14 7.68 -16.79
C VAL A 625 25.84 7.15 -15.39
N THR A 626 24.56 6.99 -15.06
CA THR A 626 24.08 6.80 -13.68
C THR A 626 23.91 5.33 -13.28
N GLY A 627 23.88 4.44 -14.27
CA GLY A 627 23.88 2.99 -14.09
C GLY A 627 24.33 2.26 -15.36
N SER A 628 24.10 0.95 -15.39
CA SER A 628 24.39 0.04 -16.51
C SER A 628 23.55 -1.22 -16.38
N CYS A 629 23.25 -1.89 -17.49
CA CYS A 629 22.53 -3.16 -17.51
C CYS A 629 23.52 -4.33 -17.35
N VAL A 630 23.34 -5.13 -16.30
CA VAL A 630 24.20 -6.27 -15.98
C VAL A 630 23.32 -7.47 -15.72
N ASN A 631 23.47 -8.54 -16.51
CA ASN A 631 22.65 -9.76 -16.42
C ASN A 631 21.13 -9.46 -16.48
N ARG A 632 20.71 -8.61 -17.43
CA ARG A 632 19.33 -8.07 -17.57
C ARG A 632 18.79 -7.31 -16.34
N ARG A 633 19.65 -6.88 -15.41
CA ARG A 633 19.27 -6.07 -14.23
C ARG A 633 20.07 -4.76 -14.15
N CYS A 634 19.42 -3.64 -13.85
CA CYS A 634 20.08 -2.35 -13.70
C CYS A 634 21.01 -2.33 -12.47
N LYS A 635 22.20 -1.76 -12.62
CA LYS A 635 23.19 -1.57 -11.55
C LYS A 635 23.68 -0.12 -11.52
N CYS A 636 23.48 0.57 -10.40
CA CYS A 636 23.78 1.99 -10.27
C CYS A 636 25.29 2.27 -10.12
N LYS A 637 25.74 3.41 -10.63
CA LYS A 637 27.13 3.84 -10.65
C LYS A 637 27.40 4.83 -9.51
N GLY A 638 27.77 4.28 -8.35
CA GLY A 638 28.11 5.02 -7.14
C GLY A 638 26.90 5.35 -6.25
N ALA A 639 27.16 5.76 -5.01
CA ALA A 639 26.16 6.03 -3.97
C ALA A 639 25.54 7.44 -4.07
N SER A 640 25.20 7.87 -5.27
CA SER A 640 24.48 9.13 -5.53
C SER A 640 23.27 8.95 -6.44
N TRP A 641 23.07 7.74 -6.98
CA TRP A 641 22.00 7.36 -7.88
C TRP A 641 21.26 6.15 -7.31
N THR A 642 19.95 6.27 -7.23
CA THR A 642 19.02 5.32 -6.64
C THR A 642 17.78 5.19 -7.54
N GLY A 643 16.76 4.50 -7.05
CA GLY A 643 15.59 4.12 -7.82
C GLY A 643 15.83 2.88 -8.70
N PRO A 644 14.75 2.23 -9.18
CA PRO A 644 14.80 0.96 -9.91
C PRO A 644 15.69 0.99 -11.16
N ARG A 645 15.69 2.13 -11.88
CA ARG A 645 16.48 2.36 -13.10
C ARG A 645 17.72 3.24 -12.91
N CYS A 646 18.11 3.51 -11.66
CA CYS A 646 19.24 4.41 -11.34
C CYS A 646 19.07 5.85 -11.87
N THR A 647 17.83 6.32 -12.03
CA THR A 647 17.49 7.66 -12.54
C THR A 647 16.97 8.61 -11.46
N SER A 648 16.99 8.21 -10.18
CA SER A 648 16.70 9.09 -9.05
C SER A 648 17.99 9.57 -8.39
N ALA A 649 18.19 10.87 -8.23
CA ALA A 649 19.32 11.41 -7.48
C ALA A 649 19.08 11.32 -5.97
N MET A 650 20.01 10.75 -5.20
CA MET A 650 19.90 10.66 -3.74
C MET A 650 19.94 12.06 -3.09
N SER A 651 19.04 12.32 -2.15
CA SER A 651 18.94 13.58 -1.43
C SER A 651 19.79 13.56 -0.16
N ALA A 652 20.42 14.69 0.19
CA ALA A 652 21.40 14.77 1.29
C ALA A 652 20.82 14.55 2.71
N ASN A 653 19.50 14.36 2.82
CA ASN A 653 18.76 14.10 4.06
C ASN A 653 18.12 12.69 4.09
N ASP A 654 18.44 11.78 3.17
CA ASP A 654 17.92 10.42 3.19
C ASP A 654 18.49 9.63 4.39
N GLY A 655 17.73 9.61 5.50
CA GLY A 655 18.11 9.06 6.80
C GLY A 655 18.21 7.53 6.90
N GLY A 656 18.37 6.83 5.77
CA GLY A 656 18.48 5.38 5.69
C GLY A 656 19.84 4.87 6.18
N SER A 657 19.81 4.05 7.23
CA SER A 657 20.95 3.34 7.88
C SER A 657 22.33 3.38 7.19
N SER A 658 23.28 4.00 7.89
CA SER A 658 24.74 3.70 7.95
C SER A 658 25.61 3.67 6.67
N SER A 659 25.07 3.73 5.46
CA SER A 659 25.81 3.52 4.19
C SER A 659 26.57 4.77 3.66
N SER A 660 27.48 5.30 4.47
CA SER A 660 28.60 6.18 4.06
C SER A 660 28.27 7.50 3.33
N VAL A 661 27.80 8.50 4.09
CA VAL A 661 27.72 9.91 3.64
C VAL A 661 29.14 10.54 3.53
N ARG A 662 29.95 10.05 2.58
CA ARG A 662 31.35 10.46 2.36
C ARG A 662 31.70 10.82 0.90
N SER A 663 30.74 10.75 -0.03
CA SER A 663 31.00 11.01 -1.47
C SER A 663 29.96 11.86 -2.21
N SER A 664 28.89 12.32 -1.55
CA SER A 664 27.90 13.19 -2.19
C SER A 664 28.41 14.63 -2.32
N TYR A 665 28.56 15.10 -3.56
CA TYR A 665 28.89 16.47 -3.97
C TYR A 665 30.24 17.05 -3.49
N GLY A 666 31.32 16.48 -4.01
CA GLY A 666 32.62 17.15 -4.08
C GLY A 666 33.67 16.32 -4.83
N PRO A 667 34.79 16.91 -5.30
CA PRO A 667 35.99 16.13 -5.57
C PRO A 667 36.39 15.40 -4.26
N PRO A 668 36.95 14.19 -4.31
CA PRO A 668 37.21 13.40 -3.11
C PRO A 668 37.99 14.17 -2.04
N TRP A 669 37.74 13.90 -0.76
CA TRP A 669 38.37 14.63 0.36
C TRP A 669 39.91 14.66 0.26
N PHE A 670 40.53 13.59 -0.27
CA PHE A 670 41.98 13.55 -0.55
C PHE A 670 42.41 14.48 -1.68
N ALA A 671 41.58 14.70 -2.70
CA ALA A 671 41.82 15.67 -3.77
C ALA A 671 41.63 17.11 -3.26
N ALA A 672 40.61 17.36 -2.42
CA ALA A 672 40.44 18.64 -1.73
C ALA A 672 41.63 18.96 -0.81
N LEU A 673 42.11 17.98 -0.03
CA LEU A 673 43.33 18.11 0.77
C LEU A 673 44.59 18.26 -0.10
N ALA A 674 44.68 17.60 -1.26
CA ALA A 674 45.80 17.80 -2.18
C ALA A 674 45.80 19.23 -2.75
N THR A 675 44.65 19.76 -3.17
CA THR A 675 44.55 21.17 -3.61
C THR A 675 44.81 22.15 -2.48
N ALA A 676 44.38 21.85 -1.25
CA ALA A 676 44.67 22.66 -0.07
C ALA A 676 46.18 22.62 0.25
N ALA A 677 46.81 21.44 0.24
CA ALA A 677 48.24 21.28 0.49
C ALA A 677 49.10 21.94 -0.59
N VAL A 678 48.71 21.84 -1.88
CA VAL A 678 49.36 22.57 -2.98
C VAL A 678 49.17 24.07 -2.82
N THR A 679 47.97 24.55 -2.49
CA THR A 679 47.73 25.99 -2.26
C THR A 679 48.54 26.50 -1.07
N ILE A 680 48.57 25.76 0.05
CA ILE A 680 49.39 26.05 1.22
C ILE A 680 50.88 26.04 0.85
N ALA A 681 51.36 25.06 0.09
CA ALA A 681 52.75 24.99 -0.35
C ALA A 681 53.13 26.15 -1.30
N VAL A 682 52.25 26.53 -2.23
CA VAL A 682 52.43 27.69 -3.12
C VAL A 682 52.37 29.00 -2.33
N THR A 683 51.50 29.13 -1.33
CA THR A 683 51.45 30.29 -0.42
C THR A 683 52.71 30.36 0.45
N PHE A 684 53.17 29.25 1.03
CA PHE A 684 54.43 29.19 1.78
C PHE A 684 55.63 29.47 0.89
N LEU A 685 55.64 29.01 -0.37
CA LEU A 685 56.70 29.31 -1.33
C LEU A 685 56.66 30.80 -1.74
N SER A 686 55.49 31.37 -1.96
CA SER A 686 55.31 32.80 -2.23
C SER A 686 55.76 33.65 -1.04
N VAL A 687 55.36 33.30 0.18
CA VAL A 687 55.80 33.96 1.41
C VAL A 687 57.29 33.75 1.64
N TYR A 688 57.85 32.57 1.36
CA TYR A 688 59.29 32.31 1.47
C TYR A 688 60.10 33.11 0.44
N LEU A 689 59.63 33.22 -0.80
CA LEU A 689 60.27 34.01 -1.86
C LEU A 689 60.15 35.52 -1.57
N ASN A 690 59.02 35.99 -1.03
CA ASN A 690 58.90 37.35 -0.52
C ASN A 690 59.82 37.58 0.68
N LEU A 691 59.89 36.67 1.66
CA LEU A 691 60.82 36.74 2.78
C LEU A 691 62.30 36.60 2.36
N GLN A 692 62.61 35.98 1.23
CA GLN A 692 63.95 35.99 0.61
C GLN A 692 64.23 37.32 -0.09
N GLY A 693 63.24 37.91 -0.77
CA GLY A 693 63.31 39.25 -1.35
C GLY A 693 63.48 40.34 -0.27
N GLU A 694 62.65 40.28 0.78
CA GLU A 694 62.80 41.08 1.99
C GLU A 694 64.13 40.79 2.65
N LYS A 695 64.58 39.55 2.87
CA LYS A 695 65.94 39.30 3.41
C LYS A 695 67.06 39.85 2.54
N LYS A 696 66.89 39.99 1.22
CA LYS A 696 67.84 40.73 0.36
C LYS A 696 67.80 42.24 0.62
N GLN A 697 66.60 42.85 0.68
CA GLN A 697 66.46 44.27 1.02
C GLN A 697 66.85 44.59 2.48
N GLU A 698 66.65 43.63 3.38
CA GLU A 698 66.94 43.69 4.80
C GLU A 698 68.41 43.39 5.05
N ALA A 699 69.09 42.57 4.23
CA ALA A 699 70.55 42.51 4.20
C ALA A 699 71.15 43.85 3.76
N LEU A 700 70.59 44.49 2.71
CA LEU A 700 70.96 45.85 2.29
C LEU A 700 70.69 46.91 3.39
N ARG A 701 69.61 46.79 4.16
CA ARG A 701 69.37 47.63 5.35
C ARG A 701 70.27 47.28 6.53
N LYS A 702 70.56 46.00 6.77
CA LYS A 702 71.41 45.52 7.87
C LYS A 702 72.89 45.80 7.64
N GLN A 703 73.33 45.91 6.39
CA GLN A 703 74.64 46.48 6.04
C GLN A 703 74.77 47.95 6.49
N LYS A 704 73.66 48.69 6.62
CA LYS A 704 73.59 50.02 7.27
C LYS A 704 73.29 49.98 8.78
N ALA A 705 73.09 48.80 9.38
CA ALA A 705 72.70 48.64 10.78
C ALA A 705 73.70 47.80 11.62
N VAL A 706 74.92 47.54 11.11
CA VAL A 706 76.01 46.89 11.87
C VAL A 706 76.66 47.85 12.89
N MET A 707 75.85 48.67 13.58
CA MET A 707 76.25 49.56 14.68
C MET A 707 75.33 49.42 15.91
N ALA A 708 74.83 48.21 16.16
CA ALA A 708 74.32 47.77 17.46
C ALA A 708 74.48 46.24 17.56
N GLY A 709 74.98 45.73 18.68
CA GLY A 709 75.46 44.34 18.77
C GLY A 709 74.60 43.38 19.59
N LYS A 710 74.31 42.22 18.97
CA LYS A 710 74.43 40.85 19.54
C LYS A 710 73.54 40.43 20.78
N PRO A 711 73.46 39.11 21.10
CA PRO A 711 72.19 38.43 21.51
C PRO A 711 72.44 37.57 22.81
N PRO A 712 72.01 36.28 23.04
CA PRO A 712 71.03 35.37 22.41
C PRO A 712 70.19 34.48 23.39
N SER A 713 69.62 33.38 22.86
CA SER A 713 69.10 32.14 23.51
C SER A 713 67.67 32.17 24.08
N GLY A 714 66.90 31.06 24.13
CA GLY A 714 67.17 29.65 23.76
C GLY A 714 65.88 28.80 23.54
N ALA A 715 66.02 27.47 23.38
CA ALA A 715 64.96 26.45 23.13
C ALA A 715 65.14 25.25 24.11
N PRO A 716 64.44 24.08 24.09
CA PRO A 716 63.43 23.52 23.14
C PRO A 716 62.22 22.78 23.82
N ALA A 717 61.57 21.84 23.10
CA ALA A 717 60.47 20.93 23.56
C ALA A 717 60.99 19.55 24.09
N PRO A 718 60.19 18.50 24.44
CA PRO A 718 59.17 17.76 23.63
C PRO A 718 57.79 17.66 24.37
N SER A 719 56.92 16.61 24.44
CA SER A 719 56.89 15.16 24.06
C SER A 719 55.46 14.57 23.78
N ARG A 720 55.05 13.46 24.45
CA ARG A 720 53.84 12.60 24.30
C ARG A 720 53.52 11.93 25.68
N ASP A 721 52.43 11.20 25.98
CA ASP A 721 51.77 10.08 25.25
C ASP A 721 50.32 9.74 25.69
N SER A 722 49.77 8.62 25.19
CA SER A 722 48.33 8.27 25.09
C SER A 722 47.77 7.27 26.11
N SER A 723 46.43 7.19 26.21
CA SER A 723 45.70 5.96 26.55
C SER A 723 44.37 5.84 25.79
N ILE A 724 43.82 4.61 25.70
CA ILE A 724 42.56 4.24 25.01
C ILE A 724 41.73 3.37 25.97
N SER A 725 40.41 3.44 25.88
CA SER A 725 39.46 2.60 26.63
C SER A 725 38.49 1.88 25.69
N GLU A 726 38.32 0.57 25.87
CA GLU A 726 37.36 -0.25 25.11
C GLU A 726 35.92 -0.05 25.60
N ILE A 727 34.94 -0.38 24.75
CA ILE A 727 33.51 -0.41 25.10
C ILE A 727 32.97 -1.80 24.77
N VAL A 728 32.30 -2.42 25.74
CA VAL A 728 31.72 -3.76 25.62
C VAL A 728 30.37 -3.69 24.90
N LEU A 729 30.22 -4.44 23.80
CA LEU A 729 28.95 -4.65 23.12
C LEU A 729 28.01 -5.53 23.95
N LYS A 730 26.71 -5.21 23.94
CA LYS A 730 25.66 -5.95 24.65
C LYS A 730 24.57 -6.37 23.65
N ASN A 731 24.35 -7.68 23.50
CA ASN A 731 23.29 -8.21 22.66
C ASN A 731 21.92 -8.13 23.35
N SER A 732 20.87 -7.87 22.56
CA SER A 732 19.47 -8.05 22.96
C SER A 732 18.60 -8.26 21.72
N ASN A 733 18.31 -9.52 21.36
CA ASN A 733 17.40 -9.88 20.27
C ASN A 733 15.98 -10.14 20.81
N GLU A 734 15.38 -9.12 21.42
CA GLU A 734 14.00 -9.21 21.96
C GLU A 734 13.26 -7.91 21.65
N ASN A 735 12.35 -7.95 20.67
CA ASN A 735 11.24 -7.00 20.49
C ASN A 735 10.31 -7.49 19.36
N TYR A 736 9.29 -8.28 19.73
CA TYR A 736 8.11 -8.49 18.92
C TYR A 736 6.89 -8.05 19.73
N SER A 737 6.52 -6.77 19.61
CA SER A 737 5.16 -6.34 19.94
C SER A 737 4.32 -6.36 18.66
N THR A 738 3.14 -6.95 18.76
CA THR A 738 2.17 -7.03 17.66
C THR A 738 0.80 -6.75 18.25
N ASN A 739 0.25 -5.59 17.93
CA ASN A 739 -1.11 -5.28 18.34
C ASN A 739 -2.05 -6.16 17.51
N PHE A 740 -2.72 -7.10 18.18
CA PHE A 740 -3.79 -7.86 17.56
C PHE A 740 -5.02 -6.96 17.42
N VAL A 741 -5.73 -7.11 16.31
CA VAL A 741 -7.00 -6.43 15.98
C VAL A 741 -7.97 -7.48 15.46
#